data_AF-A0A395L5X2-F1
#
_entry.id   AF-A0A395L5X2-F1
#
_cell.length_a   1.000
_cell.length_b   1.000
_cell.length_c   1.000
_cell.angle_alpha   90.00
_cell.angle_beta   90.00
_cell.angle_gamma   90.00
#
_symmetry.space_group_name_H-M   'P 1'
#
loop_
_entity.id
_entity.type
_entity.pdbx_description
1 polymer ?
#
loop_
_entity_poly.entity_id
_entity_poly.type
_entity_poly.pdbx_seq_one_letter_code
_entity_poly.pdbx_strand_id
1 'polypeptide(L)'
;MSVHPMILSGRGVTAVLGPTNTGKTHYAIERMIAHDSGVIGLPLRLLAREVYTRLVEKVGHHNVALITGEEKITPHRARYSVCTVEAMPRETTASFVAIDEVQLAGDLERGHIFTDRLLYLRGRGETLLLGAATMRPILEQLLPGITVVERPRMSQLLYAGSKKITRLPPRTAIVAFSADEVYAIAELIRRQRGGAAVVLGALSPRTRNAQVALYQEGDVEFLVATDAIGMGLNLDVDHVAFAQDRKFDGYQFRNLNPAELAQIAGRAGRHLRDGTFGVTGRVDPFDNELVHRIEAHEFDPLKVLQWRTKAFDYASLAALKRSLDAAPTIPGLARALPAVDQQALEHLSRYPEVMDLATTPDRVEKLWEVCALPDYRRITPAQHADLISTIYIDVVRRGAVNEDFMAEQVRRADFTDGEIDTLSARIAQIRTWTYVSNRPGWLADPTHWQEKTREIEDRLSDALHERLTKRFVDRRTSVLMKRLRENAMLEAEISVNGDVFVEGHHVGQLTGFRFTLATGGDGPDAKAVQGAAQKALALEFEARAARLHASGNGDLALSSDGLVRWLGDPVARLTASDHVMRPRVILLADEQLQANAREHVVARIERFVNHHIGTVLKPLDDISRAEDLEGLAKGLAFQLVENLGVLFRRDVAEEVKSLDQDGRASIRKYGVRFGAYHIFLPALLKPAPAELITLLWALKNDGLDKAGYGDLIPMLAAGRTSVVTDPSFERTFYKLAGFRFLGKRAVRIDILERLADLIRPLLQWKPGAQPRPEGAYDGRRFTATTSMLSILGATPDDMEEILKGLGYRADSVKAEDAAAFLAGQGGAVATAATQVEPVAEAAADHDDADASADAEPAAEAEASASAEPAAVEGEAVAAQAPAEEGAEAVEAKPVLLWRPGTRQDNQRQGGRPQGDQRRGGGPRQGQGQGQGHGQGEGREGGRKGGAPARGKRHDGKPEGGQRQDRHDRHDRGGKPNAAKFEARPPRKEKPIDPDSPFAKLAALKEQMKK
;
A
#
# COMPACT_ATOMS: atom_id res chain seq x y z
N MET A 1 -58.86 -43.09 -2.88
CA MET A 1 -59.19 -41.69 -2.51
C MET A 1 -60.08 -41.09 -3.61
N SER A 2 -60.89 -40.08 -3.32
CA SER A 2 -61.64 -39.35 -4.36
C SER A 2 -60.71 -38.44 -5.17
N VAL A 3 -60.71 -38.58 -6.49
CA VAL A 3 -59.97 -37.66 -7.38
C VAL A 3 -60.67 -36.30 -7.37
N HIS A 4 -60.09 -35.32 -6.68
CA HIS A 4 -60.56 -33.93 -6.75
C HIS A 4 -60.47 -33.44 -8.22
N PRO A 5 -61.54 -32.85 -8.79
CA PRO A 5 -61.53 -32.37 -10.16
C PRO A 5 -60.64 -31.12 -10.32
N MET A 6 -60.15 -30.88 -11.55
CA MET A 6 -59.39 -29.67 -11.87
C MET A 6 -60.29 -28.43 -11.84
N ILE A 7 -59.84 -27.37 -11.19
CA ILE A 7 -60.59 -26.12 -10.94
C ILE A 7 -60.33 -25.14 -12.08
N LEU A 8 -60.89 -25.43 -13.25
CA LEU A 8 -60.74 -24.68 -14.51
C LEU A 8 -61.60 -23.40 -14.55
N SER A 9 -61.59 -22.63 -13.47
CA SER A 9 -62.24 -21.32 -13.39
C SER A 9 -61.39 -20.33 -12.60
N GLY A 10 -61.31 -19.10 -13.10
CA GLY A 10 -60.63 -17.99 -12.46
C GLY A 10 -61.54 -17.17 -11.52
N ARG A 11 -62.80 -17.54 -11.32
CA ARG A 11 -63.69 -16.86 -10.36
C ARG A 11 -63.08 -16.95 -8.96
N GLY A 12 -62.88 -15.80 -8.30
CA GLY A 12 -62.20 -15.71 -7.00
C GLY A 12 -60.66 -15.80 -7.07
N VAL A 13 -60.09 -15.85 -8.28
CA VAL A 13 -58.64 -15.85 -8.54
C VAL A 13 -58.23 -14.50 -9.12
N THR A 14 -57.17 -13.90 -8.54
CA THR A 14 -56.53 -12.70 -9.08
C THR A 14 -55.06 -12.97 -9.40
N ALA A 15 -54.68 -12.80 -10.67
CA ALA A 15 -53.29 -12.83 -11.10
C ALA A 15 -52.66 -11.44 -10.93
N VAL A 16 -51.68 -11.31 -10.03
CA VAL A 16 -50.89 -10.08 -9.89
C VAL A 16 -49.58 -10.28 -10.65
N LEU A 17 -49.46 -9.64 -11.81
CA LEU A 17 -48.39 -9.93 -12.78
C LEU A 17 -47.47 -8.72 -12.98
N GLY A 18 -46.19 -8.98 -13.25
CA GLY A 18 -45.21 -7.93 -13.57
C GLY A 18 -43.76 -8.38 -13.32
N PRO A 19 -42.77 -7.53 -13.63
CA PRO A 19 -41.34 -7.82 -13.44
C PRO A 19 -40.93 -7.97 -11.96
N THR A 20 -39.62 -8.14 -11.71
CA THR A 20 -39.00 -8.00 -10.38
C THR A 20 -39.04 -6.53 -9.90
N ASN A 21 -38.83 -6.28 -8.60
CA ASN A 21 -38.95 -4.94 -7.97
C ASN A 21 -40.34 -4.26 -8.18
N THR A 22 -41.43 -5.01 -7.91
CA THR A 22 -42.84 -4.60 -8.14
C THR A 22 -43.74 -4.69 -6.88
N GLY A 23 -43.19 -5.14 -5.75
CA GLY A 23 -43.91 -5.26 -4.48
C GLY A 23 -45.00 -6.36 -4.41
N LYS A 24 -45.09 -7.27 -5.39
CA LYS A 24 -46.11 -8.34 -5.46
C LYS A 24 -46.26 -9.13 -4.15
N THR A 25 -45.15 -9.67 -3.62
CA THR A 25 -45.16 -10.48 -2.39
C THR A 25 -45.51 -9.65 -1.14
N HIS A 26 -45.21 -8.34 -1.11
CA HIS A 26 -45.66 -7.47 -0.01
C HIS A 26 -47.17 -7.29 -0.02
N TYR A 27 -47.74 -6.99 -1.19
CA TYR A 27 -49.19 -6.92 -1.38
C TYR A 27 -49.88 -8.24 -0.99
N ALA A 28 -49.30 -9.38 -1.35
CA ALA A 28 -49.82 -10.69 -0.95
C ALA A 28 -49.80 -10.92 0.57
N ILE A 29 -48.73 -10.50 1.28
CA ILE A 29 -48.68 -10.52 2.76
C ILE A 29 -49.78 -9.62 3.36
N GLU A 30 -49.97 -8.42 2.81
CA GLU A 30 -50.99 -7.48 3.30
C GLU A 30 -52.41 -8.01 3.08
N ARG A 31 -52.69 -8.62 1.93
CA ARG A 31 -53.96 -9.34 1.68
C ARG A 31 -54.11 -10.52 2.63
N MET A 32 -53.09 -11.36 2.78
CA MET A 32 -53.10 -12.54 3.67
C MET A 32 -53.51 -12.19 5.11
N ILE A 33 -52.93 -11.12 5.68
CA ILE A 33 -53.20 -10.67 7.05
C ILE A 33 -54.64 -10.14 7.20
N ALA A 34 -55.27 -9.64 6.12
CA ALA A 34 -56.64 -9.15 6.13
C ALA A 34 -57.72 -10.27 6.18
N HIS A 35 -57.33 -11.54 6.04
CA HIS A 35 -58.23 -12.71 6.16
C HIS A 35 -58.08 -13.42 7.51
N ASP A 36 -59.08 -14.22 7.89
CA ASP A 36 -59.07 -15.02 9.12
C ASP A 36 -57.95 -16.09 9.12
N SER A 37 -57.67 -16.67 7.96
CA SER A 37 -56.71 -17.76 7.76
C SER A 37 -56.10 -17.71 6.36
N GLY A 38 -54.84 -18.14 6.22
CA GLY A 38 -54.13 -18.05 4.93
C GLY A 38 -53.02 -19.07 4.71
N VAL A 39 -52.78 -19.45 3.45
CA VAL A 39 -51.58 -20.20 3.02
C VAL A 39 -50.86 -19.44 1.92
N ILE A 40 -49.54 -19.32 2.00
CA ILE A 40 -48.70 -18.81 0.90
C ILE A 40 -47.62 -19.82 0.52
N GLY A 41 -47.53 -20.15 -0.76
CA GLY A 41 -46.52 -21.03 -1.34
C GLY A 41 -45.47 -20.24 -2.10
N LEU A 42 -44.20 -20.46 -1.76
CA LEU A 42 -43.06 -19.75 -2.36
C LEU A 42 -42.07 -20.73 -3.00
N PRO A 43 -41.34 -20.33 -4.06
CA PRO A 43 -40.55 -21.27 -4.85
C PRO A 43 -39.24 -21.71 -4.18
N LEU A 44 -38.85 -21.11 -3.06
CA LEU A 44 -37.57 -21.34 -2.38
C LEU A 44 -37.72 -21.26 -0.86
N ARG A 45 -37.03 -22.15 -0.13
CA ARG A 45 -36.95 -22.15 1.36
C ARG A 45 -36.51 -20.81 1.94
N LEU A 46 -35.65 -20.07 1.23
CA LEU A 46 -35.20 -18.73 1.62
C LEU A 46 -36.33 -17.69 1.61
N LEU A 47 -37.17 -17.67 0.55
CA LEU A 47 -38.36 -16.82 0.49
C LEU A 47 -39.39 -17.23 1.54
N ALA A 48 -39.56 -18.52 1.78
CA ALA A 48 -40.44 -19.02 2.84
C ALA A 48 -39.97 -18.54 4.22
N ARG A 49 -38.65 -18.55 4.51
CA ARG A 49 -38.12 -17.95 5.75
C ARG A 49 -38.31 -16.43 5.79
N GLU A 50 -38.00 -15.71 4.71
CA GLU A 50 -38.14 -14.24 4.64
C GLU A 50 -39.59 -13.78 4.89
N VAL A 51 -40.56 -14.47 4.28
CA VAL A 51 -41.99 -14.19 4.44
C VAL A 51 -42.51 -14.65 5.81
N TYR A 52 -42.02 -15.77 6.34
CA TYR A 52 -42.30 -16.19 7.71
C TYR A 52 -41.86 -15.13 8.73
N THR A 53 -40.62 -14.64 8.65
CA THR A 53 -40.12 -13.60 9.57
C THR A 53 -40.97 -12.33 9.50
N ARG A 54 -41.28 -11.82 8.29
CA ARG A 54 -42.16 -10.65 8.12
C ARG A 54 -43.59 -10.85 8.63
N LEU A 55 -44.13 -12.07 8.57
CA LEU A 55 -45.43 -12.39 9.16
C LEU A 55 -45.33 -12.48 10.69
N VAL A 56 -44.28 -13.09 11.23
CA VAL A 56 -44.04 -13.16 12.69
C VAL A 56 -43.86 -11.75 13.29
N GLU A 57 -43.18 -10.85 12.59
CA GLU A 57 -43.09 -9.42 12.96
C GLU A 57 -44.45 -8.71 13.00
N LYS A 58 -45.36 -9.02 12.06
CA LYS A 58 -46.67 -8.36 11.94
C LYS A 58 -47.80 -8.98 12.79
N VAL A 59 -47.80 -10.30 13.03
CA VAL A 59 -48.89 -11.00 13.73
C VAL A 59 -48.44 -11.92 14.88
N GLY A 60 -47.14 -11.99 15.18
CA GLY A 60 -46.58 -12.77 16.28
C GLY A 60 -46.40 -14.26 15.98
N HIS A 61 -45.33 -14.83 16.56
CA HIS A 61 -44.86 -16.21 16.35
C HIS A 61 -45.98 -17.27 16.42
N HIS A 62 -46.85 -17.22 17.44
CA HIS A 62 -47.86 -18.26 17.68
C HIS A 62 -48.94 -18.35 16.58
N ASN A 63 -49.06 -17.34 15.71
CA ASN A 63 -50.04 -17.29 14.62
C ASN A 63 -49.50 -17.79 13.27
N VAL A 64 -48.19 -18.08 13.15
CA VAL A 64 -47.53 -18.38 11.86
C VAL A 64 -46.82 -19.73 11.89
N ALA A 65 -47.04 -20.56 10.87
CA ALA A 65 -46.29 -21.79 10.62
C ALA A 65 -45.32 -21.61 9.44
N LEU A 66 -44.20 -22.33 9.47
CA LEU A 66 -43.25 -22.47 8.36
C LEU A 66 -43.13 -23.96 8.01
N ILE A 67 -43.30 -24.32 6.74
CA ILE A 67 -43.27 -25.72 6.28
C ILE A 67 -42.46 -25.82 4.99
N THR A 68 -41.28 -26.45 5.03
CA THR A 68 -40.48 -26.81 3.86
C THR A 68 -40.24 -28.33 3.83
N GLY A 69 -39.41 -28.83 2.91
CA GLY A 69 -39.09 -30.26 2.85
C GLY A 69 -38.16 -30.74 3.98
N GLU A 70 -37.46 -29.81 4.64
CA GLU A 70 -36.35 -30.05 5.55
C GLU A 70 -36.53 -29.37 6.93
N GLU A 71 -37.55 -28.52 7.07
CA GLU A 71 -37.83 -27.77 8.28
C GLU A 71 -39.33 -27.52 8.47
N LYS A 72 -39.81 -27.73 9.69
CA LYS A 72 -41.23 -27.58 10.04
C LYS A 72 -41.38 -26.90 11.40
N ILE A 73 -42.01 -25.73 11.40
CA ILE A 73 -42.42 -24.97 12.58
C ILE A 73 -43.95 -24.89 12.52
N THR A 74 -44.66 -25.49 13.48
CA THR A 74 -46.13 -25.54 13.46
C THR A 74 -46.72 -25.31 14.85
N PRO A 75 -46.88 -24.04 15.29
CA PRO A 75 -47.56 -23.71 16.54
C PRO A 75 -49.02 -24.18 16.53
N HIS A 76 -49.54 -24.67 17.66
CA HIS A 76 -50.91 -25.18 17.80
C HIS A 76 -52.04 -24.17 17.50
N ARG A 77 -51.71 -22.88 17.32
CA ARG A 77 -52.66 -21.80 16.99
C ARG A 77 -52.32 -21.07 15.67
N ALA A 78 -51.50 -21.67 14.81
CA ALA A 78 -51.13 -21.07 13.54
C ALA A 78 -52.37 -20.84 12.64
N ARG A 79 -52.62 -19.58 12.29
CA ARG A 79 -53.67 -19.12 11.36
C ARG A 79 -53.13 -18.94 9.94
N TYR A 80 -51.82 -18.71 9.83
CA TYR A 80 -51.13 -18.42 8.58
C TYR A 80 -50.01 -19.45 8.36
N SER A 81 -49.99 -20.11 7.21
CA SER A 81 -48.94 -21.07 6.85
C SER A 81 -48.10 -20.55 5.69
N VAL A 82 -46.79 -20.49 5.91
CA VAL A 82 -45.79 -20.13 4.90
C VAL A 82 -45.08 -21.40 4.46
N CYS A 83 -45.24 -21.76 3.19
CA CYS A 83 -44.77 -23.04 2.65
C CYS A 83 -43.81 -22.83 1.47
N THR A 84 -42.98 -23.83 1.17
CA THR A 84 -42.57 -24.01 -0.24
C THR A 84 -43.75 -24.54 -1.06
N VAL A 85 -43.78 -24.32 -2.38
CA VAL A 85 -44.90 -24.79 -3.25
C VAL A 85 -45.07 -26.31 -3.19
N GLU A 86 -43.96 -27.04 -3.04
CA GLU A 86 -43.91 -28.48 -2.73
C GLU A 86 -44.66 -28.81 -1.42
N ALA A 87 -44.35 -28.07 -0.36
CA ALA A 87 -44.86 -28.28 1.00
C ALA A 87 -46.22 -27.60 1.28
N MET A 88 -46.85 -26.97 0.30
CA MET A 88 -48.25 -26.56 0.40
C MET A 88 -49.14 -27.79 0.60
N PRO A 89 -50.21 -27.70 1.42
CA PRO A 89 -51.14 -28.80 1.60
C PRO A 89 -51.88 -29.09 0.27
N ARG A 90 -52.19 -30.37 0.02
CA ARG A 90 -52.83 -30.83 -1.25
C ARG A 90 -54.26 -30.28 -1.43
N GLU A 91 -54.91 -29.96 -0.33
CA GLU A 91 -56.25 -29.38 -0.17
C GLU A 91 -56.17 -28.40 1.03
N THR A 92 -57.00 -27.34 1.08
CA THR A 92 -56.96 -26.39 2.21
C THR A 92 -58.32 -25.81 2.54
N THR A 93 -58.51 -25.47 3.82
CA THR A 93 -59.67 -24.72 4.33
C THR A 93 -59.31 -23.28 4.67
N ALA A 94 -58.11 -22.78 4.31
CA ALA A 94 -57.77 -21.38 4.50
C ALA A 94 -58.66 -20.45 3.65
N SER A 95 -58.96 -19.25 4.15
CA SER A 95 -59.73 -18.25 3.40
C SER A 95 -58.90 -17.58 2.31
N PHE A 96 -57.61 -17.40 2.54
CA PHE A 96 -56.65 -16.87 1.57
C PHE A 96 -55.68 -17.94 1.08
N VAL A 97 -55.40 -17.97 -0.22
CA VAL A 97 -54.28 -18.72 -0.81
C VAL A 97 -53.47 -17.80 -1.70
N ALA A 98 -52.13 -17.85 -1.60
CA ALA A 98 -51.24 -17.24 -2.58
C ALA A 98 -50.19 -18.25 -3.09
N ILE A 99 -49.85 -18.15 -4.38
CA ILE A 99 -48.75 -18.90 -5.00
C ILE A 99 -47.84 -17.87 -5.67
N ASP A 100 -46.56 -17.83 -5.30
CA ASP A 100 -45.57 -16.89 -5.81
C ASP A 100 -44.72 -17.47 -6.96
N GLU A 101 -44.26 -16.61 -7.85
CA GLU A 101 -43.47 -16.89 -9.07
C GLU A 101 -44.08 -17.99 -9.98
N VAL A 102 -45.39 -17.90 -10.26
CA VAL A 102 -46.17 -18.92 -10.99
C VAL A 102 -45.66 -19.25 -12.41
N GLN A 103 -44.81 -18.41 -13.00
CA GLN A 103 -44.12 -18.73 -14.27
C GLN A 103 -43.22 -19.97 -14.19
N LEU A 104 -42.82 -20.39 -12.98
CA LEU A 104 -42.15 -21.67 -12.78
C LEU A 104 -43.01 -22.88 -13.16
N ALA A 105 -44.31 -22.73 -13.38
CA ALA A 105 -45.13 -23.78 -14.00
C ALA A 105 -44.65 -24.21 -15.40
N GLY A 106 -43.84 -23.39 -16.09
CA GLY A 106 -43.16 -23.78 -17.33
C GLY A 106 -41.89 -24.62 -17.15
N ASP A 107 -41.32 -24.68 -15.94
CA ASP A 107 -40.04 -25.34 -15.65
C ASP A 107 -40.10 -26.86 -15.87
N LEU A 108 -39.11 -27.39 -16.61
CA LEU A 108 -39.08 -28.77 -17.08
C LEU A 108 -38.97 -29.83 -15.96
N GLU A 109 -38.38 -29.48 -14.82
CA GLU A 109 -38.13 -30.41 -13.71
C GLU A 109 -39.26 -30.31 -12.66
N ARG A 110 -39.54 -29.11 -12.15
CA ARG A 110 -40.46 -28.89 -11.01
C ARG A 110 -41.73 -28.12 -11.35
N GLY A 111 -41.91 -27.65 -12.58
CA GLY A 111 -43.08 -26.85 -12.96
C GLY A 111 -44.41 -27.57 -12.81
N HIS A 112 -44.42 -28.90 -12.93
CA HIS A 112 -45.59 -29.74 -12.68
C HIS A 112 -46.17 -29.58 -11.26
N ILE A 113 -45.36 -29.18 -10.28
CA ILE A 113 -45.79 -28.94 -8.89
C ILE A 113 -46.56 -27.62 -8.79
N PHE A 114 -46.08 -26.57 -9.47
CA PHE A 114 -46.77 -25.28 -9.56
C PHE A 114 -48.10 -25.43 -10.31
N THR A 115 -48.13 -26.22 -11.38
CA THR A 115 -49.35 -26.54 -12.13
C THR A 115 -50.37 -27.30 -11.30
N ASP A 116 -49.97 -28.24 -10.42
CA ASP A 116 -50.90 -28.86 -9.45
C ASP A 116 -51.52 -27.82 -8.51
N ARG A 117 -50.71 -26.95 -7.88
CA ARG A 117 -51.26 -25.93 -6.97
C ARG A 117 -52.20 -24.96 -7.71
N LEU A 118 -51.83 -24.56 -8.94
CA LEU A 118 -52.61 -23.68 -9.80
C LEU A 118 -53.95 -24.31 -10.23
N LEU A 119 -53.99 -25.62 -10.52
CA LEU A 119 -55.20 -26.31 -10.97
C LEU A 119 -56.09 -26.85 -9.84
N TYR A 120 -55.57 -27.07 -8.63
CA TYR A 120 -56.33 -27.75 -7.57
C TYR A 120 -56.46 -26.99 -6.23
N LEU A 121 -55.70 -25.92 -5.98
CA LEU A 121 -55.72 -25.23 -4.68
C LEU A 121 -56.39 -23.85 -4.76
N ARG A 122 -57.37 -23.59 -3.89
CA ARG A 122 -58.09 -22.29 -3.79
C ARG A 122 -58.29 -21.92 -2.32
N GLY A 123 -58.30 -20.63 -2.02
CA GLY A 123 -58.78 -20.10 -0.75
C GLY A 123 -60.31 -19.97 -0.75
N ARG A 124 -60.96 -20.08 0.41
CA ARG A 124 -62.44 -19.93 0.53
C ARG A 124 -62.95 -18.51 0.18
N GLY A 125 -62.11 -17.48 0.29
CA GLY A 125 -62.45 -16.09 -0.01
C GLY A 125 -61.64 -15.48 -1.15
N GLU A 126 -60.32 -15.69 -1.18
CA GLU A 126 -59.42 -15.10 -2.19
C GLU A 126 -58.28 -16.05 -2.56
N THR A 127 -57.95 -16.13 -3.86
CA THR A 127 -56.75 -16.79 -4.36
C THR A 127 -55.90 -15.82 -5.18
N LEU A 128 -54.63 -15.61 -4.81
CA LEU A 128 -53.67 -14.82 -5.59
C LEU A 128 -52.66 -15.71 -6.32
N LEU A 129 -52.42 -15.40 -7.60
CA LEU A 129 -51.33 -15.95 -8.40
C LEU A 129 -50.35 -14.81 -8.68
N LEU A 130 -49.10 -14.89 -8.20
CA LEU A 130 -48.10 -13.84 -8.36
C LEU A 130 -47.03 -14.30 -9.36
N GLY A 131 -46.61 -13.46 -10.29
CA GLY A 131 -45.55 -13.85 -11.23
C GLY A 131 -45.22 -12.83 -12.31
N ALA A 132 -44.59 -13.32 -13.39
CA ALA A 132 -44.22 -12.55 -14.58
C ALA A 132 -45.41 -12.31 -15.53
N ALA A 133 -45.37 -11.21 -16.28
CA ALA A 133 -46.41 -10.86 -17.27
C ALA A 133 -46.58 -11.92 -18.38
N THR A 134 -45.53 -12.68 -18.70
CA THR A 134 -45.54 -13.78 -19.69
C THR A 134 -46.54 -14.88 -19.38
N MET A 135 -47.01 -14.99 -18.14
CA MET A 135 -48.07 -15.94 -17.74
C MET A 135 -49.48 -15.51 -18.13
N ARG A 136 -49.70 -14.25 -18.51
CA ARG A 136 -51.05 -13.71 -18.70
C ARG A 136 -51.91 -14.52 -19.68
N PRO A 137 -51.49 -14.83 -20.92
CA PRO A 137 -52.37 -15.49 -21.89
C PRO A 137 -52.71 -16.94 -21.48
N ILE A 138 -51.74 -17.67 -20.92
CA ILE A 138 -51.95 -19.06 -20.49
C ILE A 138 -52.81 -19.13 -19.20
N LEU A 139 -52.75 -18.12 -18.33
CA LEU A 139 -53.67 -17.99 -17.20
C LEU A 139 -55.11 -17.66 -17.64
N GLU A 140 -55.27 -16.71 -18.57
CA GLU A 140 -56.59 -16.35 -19.13
C GLU A 140 -57.23 -17.54 -19.87
N GLN A 141 -56.42 -18.37 -20.55
CA GLN A 141 -56.86 -19.61 -21.21
C GLN A 141 -57.24 -20.73 -20.23
N LEU A 142 -56.40 -21.01 -19.22
CA LEU A 142 -56.62 -22.14 -18.29
C LEU A 142 -57.64 -21.83 -17.19
N LEU A 143 -57.82 -20.56 -16.83
CA LEU A 143 -58.70 -20.10 -15.75
C LEU A 143 -59.69 -19.02 -16.24
N PRO A 144 -60.66 -19.35 -17.11
CA PRO A 144 -61.66 -18.40 -17.58
C PRO A 144 -62.36 -17.63 -16.44
N GLY A 145 -62.38 -16.30 -16.56
CA GLY A 145 -62.90 -15.39 -15.54
C GLY A 145 -61.90 -14.98 -14.46
N ILE A 146 -60.59 -15.22 -14.64
CA ILE A 146 -59.54 -14.70 -13.77
C ILE A 146 -59.45 -13.17 -13.87
N THR A 147 -59.21 -12.51 -12.73
CA THR A 147 -58.90 -11.06 -12.71
C THR A 147 -57.40 -10.87 -12.85
N VAL A 148 -56.94 -10.03 -13.78
CA VAL A 148 -55.50 -9.73 -13.96
C VAL A 148 -55.20 -8.31 -13.49
N VAL A 149 -54.16 -8.15 -12.66
CA VAL A 149 -53.67 -6.88 -12.14
C VAL A 149 -52.19 -6.76 -12.48
N GLU A 150 -51.86 -5.95 -13.47
CA GLU A 150 -50.49 -5.68 -13.88
C GLU A 150 -49.82 -4.63 -12.97
N ARG A 151 -48.53 -4.81 -12.66
CA ARG A 151 -47.74 -3.89 -11.82
C ARG A 151 -46.41 -3.54 -12.51
N PRO A 152 -46.16 -2.26 -12.87
CA PRO A 152 -44.89 -1.82 -13.42
C PRO A 152 -43.76 -1.85 -12.37
N ARG A 153 -42.51 -1.91 -12.84
CA ARG A 153 -41.30 -1.84 -11.99
C ARG A 153 -41.23 -0.48 -11.27
N MET A 154 -40.73 -0.47 -10.03
CA MET A 154 -40.65 0.74 -9.20
C MET A 154 -39.48 1.68 -9.52
N SER A 155 -38.50 1.23 -10.32
CA SER A 155 -37.33 2.00 -10.75
C SER A 155 -36.85 1.53 -12.13
N GLN A 156 -36.04 2.34 -12.81
CA GLN A 156 -35.47 2.00 -14.11
C GLN A 156 -34.38 0.93 -13.99
N LEU A 157 -34.13 0.24 -15.09
CA LEU A 157 -33.02 -0.69 -15.27
C LEU A 157 -32.35 -0.31 -16.60
N LEU A 158 -31.07 0.05 -16.56
CA LEU A 158 -30.35 0.62 -17.72
C LEU A 158 -29.09 -0.16 -18.08
N TYR A 159 -28.84 -0.34 -19.38
CA TYR A 159 -27.67 -1.04 -19.88
C TYR A 159 -26.41 -0.14 -19.87
N ALA A 160 -25.36 -0.62 -19.20
CA ALA A 160 -24.09 0.08 -18.98
C ALA A 160 -22.93 -0.49 -19.83
N GLY A 161 -23.21 -1.32 -20.83
CA GLY A 161 -22.25 -1.88 -21.78
C GLY A 161 -21.33 -2.97 -21.21
N SER A 162 -20.20 -3.20 -21.90
CA SER A 162 -19.15 -4.13 -21.47
C SER A 162 -18.08 -3.42 -20.65
N LYS A 163 -17.70 -4.00 -19.50
CA LYS A 163 -16.64 -3.49 -18.61
C LYS A 163 -15.70 -4.62 -18.18
N LYS A 164 -14.38 -4.37 -18.15
CA LYS A 164 -13.45 -5.31 -17.51
C LYS A 164 -13.75 -5.39 -16.01
N ILE A 165 -13.59 -6.57 -15.40
CA ILE A 165 -13.91 -6.80 -13.96
C ILE A 165 -13.23 -5.76 -13.05
N THR A 166 -11.98 -5.39 -13.36
CA THR A 166 -11.21 -4.34 -12.66
C THR A 166 -11.86 -2.96 -12.64
N ARG A 167 -12.77 -2.67 -13.59
CA ARG A 167 -13.45 -1.38 -13.81
C ARG A 167 -14.96 -1.44 -13.53
N LEU A 168 -15.44 -2.50 -12.88
CA LEU A 168 -16.82 -2.53 -12.39
C LEU A 168 -17.00 -1.55 -11.20
N PRO A 169 -18.18 -0.96 -11.04
CA PRO A 169 -18.49 -0.08 -9.91
C PRO A 169 -18.56 -0.88 -8.59
N PRO A 170 -18.47 -0.21 -7.42
CA PRO A 170 -18.83 -0.83 -6.14
C PRO A 170 -20.28 -1.31 -6.15
N ARG A 171 -20.62 -2.21 -5.22
CA ARG A 171 -21.92 -2.90 -5.13
C ARG A 171 -22.33 -3.64 -6.41
N THR A 172 -21.36 -4.17 -7.18
CA THR A 172 -21.65 -5.04 -8.33
C THR A 172 -21.90 -6.49 -7.92
N ALA A 173 -22.94 -7.11 -8.46
CA ALA A 173 -23.10 -8.56 -8.50
C ALA A 173 -22.63 -9.12 -9.86
N ILE A 174 -21.61 -9.96 -9.88
CA ILE A 174 -21.09 -10.64 -11.08
C ILE A 174 -21.68 -12.04 -11.18
N VAL A 175 -22.19 -12.41 -12.36
CA VAL A 175 -22.95 -13.66 -12.55
C VAL A 175 -22.28 -14.59 -13.56
N ALA A 176 -22.03 -15.83 -13.14
CA ALA A 176 -21.51 -16.94 -13.95
C ALA A 176 -22.30 -18.24 -13.67
N PHE A 177 -22.22 -19.25 -14.54
CA PHE A 177 -23.08 -20.44 -14.49
C PHE A 177 -22.35 -21.74 -14.15
N SER A 178 -21.09 -21.66 -13.70
CA SER A 178 -20.36 -22.76 -13.04
C SER A 178 -19.76 -22.29 -11.71
N ALA A 179 -19.55 -23.24 -10.79
CA ALA A 179 -18.88 -22.95 -9.52
C ALA A 179 -17.42 -22.52 -9.74
N ASP A 180 -16.73 -23.14 -10.68
CA ASP A 180 -15.32 -22.87 -11.00
C ASP A 180 -15.10 -21.42 -11.46
N GLU A 181 -15.98 -20.89 -12.32
CA GLU A 181 -15.90 -19.49 -12.76
C GLU A 181 -16.26 -18.52 -11.64
N VAL A 182 -17.25 -18.84 -10.79
CA VAL A 182 -17.55 -18.04 -9.60
C VAL A 182 -16.33 -17.97 -8.66
N TYR A 183 -15.66 -19.10 -8.41
CA TYR A 183 -14.44 -19.14 -7.59
C TYR A 183 -13.27 -18.41 -8.24
N ALA A 184 -13.07 -18.57 -9.56
CA ALA A 184 -11.99 -17.89 -10.30
C ALA A 184 -12.19 -16.37 -10.34
N ILE A 185 -13.42 -15.90 -10.52
CA ILE A 185 -13.78 -14.48 -10.48
C ILE A 185 -13.66 -13.93 -9.05
N ALA A 186 -14.12 -14.65 -8.03
CA ALA A 186 -14.00 -14.21 -6.63
C ALA A 186 -12.52 -14.08 -6.18
N GLU A 187 -11.67 -15.03 -6.56
CA GLU A 187 -10.22 -14.96 -6.30
C GLU A 187 -9.55 -13.81 -7.08
N LEU A 188 -9.98 -13.52 -8.30
CA LEU A 188 -9.51 -12.35 -9.07
C LEU A 188 -9.88 -11.03 -8.38
N ILE A 189 -11.12 -10.91 -7.88
CA ILE A 189 -11.59 -9.71 -7.15
C ILE A 189 -10.83 -9.56 -5.84
N ARG A 190 -10.66 -10.63 -5.05
CA ARG A 190 -9.88 -10.61 -3.80
C ARG A 190 -8.50 -10.01 -4.00
N ARG A 191 -7.79 -10.42 -5.05
CA ARG A 191 -6.44 -9.93 -5.41
C ARG A 191 -6.39 -8.47 -5.87
N GLN A 192 -7.52 -7.84 -6.18
CA GLN A 192 -7.57 -6.53 -6.85
C GLN A 192 -8.48 -5.50 -6.17
N ARG A 193 -9.37 -5.93 -5.27
CA ARG A 193 -10.43 -5.14 -4.61
C ARG A 193 -10.73 -5.62 -3.18
N GLY A 194 -9.80 -6.33 -2.53
CA GLY A 194 -9.91 -6.79 -1.14
C GLY A 194 -10.79 -8.03 -0.91
N GLY A 195 -11.92 -8.19 -1.62
CA GLY A 195 -12.73 -9.40 -1.47
C GLY A 195 -14.05 -9.42 -2.23
N ALA A 196 -14.67 -10.59 -2.25
CA ALA A 196 -16.03 -10.78 -2.73
C ALA A 196 -16.79 -11.84 -1.91
N ALA A 197 -18.09 -11.65 -1.75
CA ALA A 197 -19.01 -12.68 -1.27
C ALA A 197 -19.30 -13.69 -2.38
N VAL A 198 -19.51 -14.96 -2.02
CA VAL A 198 -19.78 -16.05 -2.97
C VAL A 198 -21.15 -16.68 -2.74
N VAL A 199 -22.00 -16.72 -3.76
CA VAL A 199 -23.36 -17.28 -3.70
C VAL A 199 -23.62 -18.29 -4.83
N LEU A 200 -23.54 -19.58 -4.51
CA LEU A 200 -23.90 -20.67 -5.43
C LEU A 200 -25.27 -21.27 -5.06
N GLY A 201 -25.99 -21.79 -6.06
CA GLY A 201 -27.27 -22.49 -5.85
C GLY A 201 -27.20 -23.70 -4.91
N ALA A 202 -26.03 -24.35 -4.78
CA ALA A 202 -25.80 -25.50 -3.90
C ALA A 202 -25.58 -25.13 -2.41
N LEU A 203 -25.13 -23.90 -2.11
CA LEU A 203 -24.84 -23.47 -0.73
C LEU A 203 -26.08 -23.57 0.15
N SER A 204 -25.91 -23.93 1.42
CA SER A 204 -27.02 -23.97 2.37
C SER A 204 -27.68 -22.61 2.54
N PRO A 205 -28.97 -22.55 2.94
CA PRO A 205 -29.62 -21.29 3.28
C PRO A 205 -28.82 -20.47 4.30
N ARG A 206 -28.15 -21.14 5.24
CA ARG A 206 -27.30 -20.54 6.28
C ARG A 206 -26.01 -19.95 5.70
N THR A 207 -25.20 -20.74 5.00
CA THR A 207 -23.96 -20.27 4.35
C THR A 207 -24.26 -19.13 3.37
N ARG A 208 -25.35 -19.24 2.60
CA ARG A 208 -25.77 -18.24 1.60
C ARG A 208 -26.19 -16.92 2.25
N ASN A 209 -27.00 -16.98 3.31
CA ASN A 209 -27.38 -15.78 4.06
C ASN A 209 -26.17 -15.10 4.72
N ALA A 210 -25.24 -15.88 5.29
CA ALA A 210 -24.02 -15.35 5.89
C ALA A 210 -23.07 -14.72 4.85
N GLN A 211 -22.97 -15.28 3.64
CA GLN A 211 -22.23 -14.64 2.54
C GLN A 211 -22.92 -13.35 2.05
N VAL A 212 -24.26 -13.33 2.01
CA VAL A 212 -25.02 -12.11 1.69
C VAL A 212 -24.89 -11.04 2.77
N ALA A 213 -24.80 -11.42 4.05
CA ALA A 213 -24.61 -10.49 5.17
C ALA A 213 -23.33 -9.67 5.00
N LEU A 214 -22.18 -10.30 4.70
CA LEU A 214 -20.91 -9.62 4.42
C LEU A 214 -21.04 -8.53 3.32
N TYR A 215 -21.83 -8.79 2.28
CA TYR A 215 -22.07 -7.85 1.18
C TYR A 215 -23.07 -6.73 1.54
N GLN A 216 -24.06 -7.02 2.39
CA GLN A 216 -25.04 -6.03 2.86
C GLN A 216 -24.45 -5.11 3.94
N GLU A 217 -23.65 -5.66 4.86
CA GLU A 217 -22.93 -4.92 5.91
C GLU A 217 -21.72 -4.13 5.38
N GLY A 218 -21.35 -4.35 4.10
CA GLY A 218 -20.32 -3.59 3.39
C GLY A 218 -18.89 -4.07 3.60
N ASP A 219 -18.70 -5.23 4.24
CA ASP A 219 -17.41 -5.90 4.41
C ASP A 219 -16.76 -6.26 3.06
N VAL A 220 -17.58 -6.46 2.03
CA VAL A 220 -17.17 -6.62 0.62
C VAL A 220 -18.05 -5.79 -0.32
N GLU A 221 -17.44 -5.18 -1.34
CA GLU A 221 -18.15 -4.39 -2.35
C GLU A 221 -18.72 -5.23 -3.50
N PHE A 222 -18.30 -6.49 -3.61
CA PHE A 222 -18.61 -7.36 -4.74
C PHE A 222 -19.26 -8.65 -4.27
N LEU A 223 -20.23 -9.11 -5.07
CA LEU A 223 -20.88 -10.41 -4.94
C LEU A 223 -20.59 -11.20 -6.23
N VAL A 224 -20.14 -12.45 -6.13
CA VAL A 224 -19.99 -13.34 -7.29
C VAL A 224 -20.91 -14.53 -7.10
N ALA A 225 -21.75 -14.81 -8.09
CA ALA A 225 -22.85 -15.75 -7.92
C ALA A 225 -23.29 -16.47 -9.20
N THR A 226 -24.17 -17.46 -9.03
CA THR A 226 -24.97 -18.02 -10.14
C THR A 226 -26.34 -17.37 -10.24
N ASP A 227 -27.10 -17.77 -11.27
CA ASP A 227 -28.56 -17.58 -11.41
C ASP A 227 -29.39 -17.71 -10.11
N ALA A 228 -28.88 -18.41 -9.09
CA ALA A 228 -29.43 -18.48 -7.74
C ALA A 228 -29.64 -17.12 -7.04
N ILE A 229 -29.06 -16.00 -7.52
CA ILE A 229 -29.43 -14.65 -7.04
C ILE A 229 -30.69 -14.10 -7.71
N GLY A 230 -31.08 -14.62 -8.88
CA GLY A 230 -32.26 -14.22 -9.63
C GLY A 230 -33.57 -14.52 -8.89
N MET A 231 -33.54 -15.37 -7.84
CA MET A 231 -34.69 -15.69 -7.00
C MET A 231 -34.27 -15.83 -5.53
N GLY A 232 -35.05 -15.26 -4.62
CA GLY A 232 -35.01 -15.61 -3.19
C GLY A 232 -33.82 -15.15 -2.36
N LEU A 233 -33.20 -14.03 -2.73
CA LEU A 233 -32.34 -13.25 -1.83
C LEU A 233 -32.73 -11.77 -1.88
N ASN A 234 -32.76 -11.13 -0.71
CA ASN A 234 -32.91 -9.68 -0.57
C ASN A 234 -31.52 -9.02 -0.64
N LEU A 235 -31.13 -8.58 -1.84
CA LEU A 235 -29.84 -7.97 -2.16
C LEU A 235 -30.04 -6.48 -2.47
N ASP A 236 -29.16 -5.60 -1.97
CA ASP A 236 -29.10 -4.18 -2.37
C ASP A 236 -27.89 -4.01 -3.30
N VAL A 237 -28.16 -4.12 -4.61
CA VAL A 237 -27.18 -4.21 -5.71
C VAL A 237 -27.43 -3.06 -6.68
N ASP A 238 -26.39 -2.30 -7.02
CA ASP A 238 -26.51 -1.15 -7.93
C ASP A 238 -26.19 -1.55 -9.39
N HIS A 239 -25.39 -2.61 -9.57
CA HIS A 239 -24.98 -3.10 -10.89
C HIS A 239 -24.97 -4.64 -10.98
N VAL A 240 -25.51 -5.21 -12.06
CA VAL A 240 -25.37 -6.65 -12.40
C VAL A 240 -24.49 -6.82 -13.63
N ALA A 241 -23.41 -7.60 -13.52
CA ALA A 241 -22.47 -7.86 -14.61
C ALA A 241 -22.44 -9.34 -14.99
N PHE A 242 -22.86 -9.66 -16.21
CA PHE A 242 -22.82 -11.03 -16.74
C PHE A 242 -21.38 -11.40 -17.15
N ALA A 243 -20.80 -12.40 -16.49
CA ALA A 243 -19.48 -12.96 -16.83
C ALA A 243 -19.56 -14.06 -17.90
N GLN A 244 -20.77 -14.57 -18.16
CA GLN A 244 -21.11 -15.54 -19.19
C GLN A 244 -22.53 -15.22 -19.70
N ASP A 245 -22.86 -15.63 -20.93
CA ASP A 245 -24.17 -15.53 -21.59
C ASP A 245 -24.86 -16.90 -21.79
N ARG A 246 -24.13 -17.99 -21.51
CA ARG A 246 -24.54 -19.38 -21.72
C ARG A 246 -24.54 -20.17 -20.42
N LYS A 247 -25.48 -21.13 -20.31
CA LYS A 247 -25.57 -22.08 -19.19
C LYS A 247 -25.87 -23.50 -19.67
N PHE A 248 -25.55 -24.48 -18.85
CA PHE A 248 -26.03 -25.84 -19.00
C PHE A 248 -27.46 -25.94 -18.46
N ASP A 249 -28.40 -26.50 -19.23
CA ASP A 249 -29.81 -26.63 -18.86
C ASP A 249 -30.22 -28.04 -18.39
N GLY A 250 -29.24 -28.88 -18.07
CA GLY A 250 -29.43 -30.30 -17.77
C GLY A 250 -29.17 -31.20 -18.98
N TYR A 251 -29.28 -30.68 -20.21
CA TYR A 251 -29.08 -31.43 -21.45
C TYR A 251 -27.97 -30.84 -22.32
N GLN A 252 -27.89 -29.51 -22.46
CA GLN A 252 -26.95 -28.84 -23.36
C GLN A 252 -26.53 -27.44 -22.87
N PHE A 253 -25.43 -26.91 -23.44
CA PHE A 253 -24.96 -25.54 -23.21
C PHE A 253 -25.61 -24.55 -24.18
N ARG A 254 -26.74 -23.97 -23.77
CA ARG A 254 -27.48 -22.95 -24.55
C ARG A 254 -27.25 -21.53 -24.03
N ASN A 255 -27.60 -20.55 -24.85
CA ASN A 255 -27.70 -19.15 -24.42
C ASN A 255 -28.86 -18.99 -23.42
N LEU A 256 -28.73 -17.99 -22.54
CA LEU A 256 -29.81 -17.52 -21.68
C LEU A 256 -30.92 -16.89 -22.55
N ASN A 257 -32.18 -17.07 -22.18
CA ASN A 257 -33.27 -16.35 -22.82
C ASN A 257 -33.45 -14.94 -22.20
N PRO A 258 -34.14 -14.00 -22.87
CA PRO A 258 -34.30 -12.63 -22.38
C PRO A 258 -34.95 -12.52 -20.99
N ALA A 259 -35.86 -13.43 -20.64
CA ALA A 259 -36.51 -13.45 -19.33
C ALA A 259 -35.59 -13.98 -18.21
N GLU A 260 -34.72 -14.96 -18.51
CA GLU A 260 -33.67 -15.41 -17.59
C GLU A 260 -32.65 -14.29 -17.32
N LEU A 261 -32.23 -13.57 -18.36
CA LEU A 261 -31.39 -12.38 -18.23
C LEU A 261 -32.08 -11.29 -17.41
N ALA A 262 -33.35 -10.96 -17.68
CA ALA A 262 -34.07 -9.92 -16.95
C ALA A 262 -34.40 -10.27 -15.49
N GLN A 263 -34.64 -11.55 -15.17
CA GLN A 263 -34.84 -12.01 -13.79
C GLN A 263 -33.57 -11.81 -12.93
N ILE A 264 -32.40 -11.93 -13.55
CA ILE A 264 -31.09 -11.71 -12.93
C ILE A 264 -30.71 -10.22 -12.93
N ALA A 265 -30.74 -9.56 -14.09
CA ALA A 265 -30.44 -8.13 -14.26
C ALA A 265 -31.36 -7.24 -13.41
N GLY A 266 -32.65 -7.60 -13.31
CA GLY A 266 -33.64 -6.92 -12.49
C GLY A 266 -33.41 -7.01 -10.97
N ARG A 267 -32.33 -7.67 -10.51
CA ARG A 267 -31.80 -7.57 -9.15
C ARG A 267 -30.99 -6.29 -8.90
N ALA A 268 -30.53 -5.61 -9.96
CA ALA A 268 -29.96 -4.27 -9.86
C ALA A 268 -31.05 -3.21 -9.66
N GLY A 269 -30.86 -2.29 -8.73
CA GLY A 269 -31.85 -1.27 -8.37
C GLY A 269 -32.98 -1.82 -7.50
N ARG A 270 -33.39 -1.05 -6.49
CA ARG A 270 -34.30 -1.51 -5.43
C ARG A 270 -35.20 -0.39 -4.94
N HIS A 271 -36.49 -0.68 -4.77
CA HIS A 271 -37.53 0.34 -4.56
C HIS A 271 -37.45 1.44 -5.64
N LEU A 272 -37.15 2.68 -5.24
CA LEU A 272 -37.03 3.86 -6.11
C LEU A 272 -35.59 4.13 -6.61
N ARG A 273 -34.61 3.29 -6.26
CA ARG A 273 -33.25 3.39 -6.82
C ARG A 273 -33.18 2.67 -8.16
N ASP A 274 -32.76 3.38 -9.20
CA ASP A 274 -32.49 2.80 -10.51
C ASP A 274 -31.32 1.81 -10.44
N GLY A 275 -31.37 0.79 -11.30
CA GLY A 275 -30.34 -0.23 -11.42
C GLY A 275 -29.64 -0.16 -12.76
N THR A 276 -28.43 -0.72 -12.83
CA THR A 276 -27.75 -0.91 -14.11
C THR A 276 -27.37 -2.37 -14.34
N PHE A 277 -27.31 -2.80 -15.60
CA PHE A 277 -26.80 -4.11 -15.97
C PHE A 277 -25.78 -4.00 -17.11
N GLY A 278 -24.94 -5.01 -17.26
CA GLY A 278 -23.88 -5.00 -18.27
C GLY A 278 -23.23 -6.37 -18.41
N VAL A 279 -22.20 -6.44 -19.25
CA VAL A 279 -21.39 -7.67 -19.41
C VAL A 279 -19.96 -7.43 -18.94
N THR A 280 -19.28 -8.48 -18.51
CA THR A 280 -17.83 -8.39 -18.30
C THR A 280 -17.09 -8.44 -19.64
N GLY A 281 -15.87 -7.92 -19.70
CA GLY A 281 -14.99 -7.99 -20.88
C GLY A 281 -14.51 -9.39 -21.30
N ARG A 282 -15.23 -10.46 -20.94
CA ARG A 282 -15.12 -11.84 -21.49
C ARG A 282 -16.31 -12.21 -22.40
N VAL A 283 -17.37 -11.42 -22.39
CA VAL A 283 -18.62 -11.64 -23.14
C VAL A 283 -18.81 -10.44 -24.06
N ASP A 284 -19.27 -10.70 -25.28
CA ASP A 284 -19.60 -9.63 -26.23
C ASP A 284 -20.76 -8.77 -25.71
N PRO A 285 -20.81 -7.47 -26.05
CA PRO A 285 -21.95 -6.62 -25.69
C PRO A 285 -23.25 -7.21 -26.24
N PHE A 286 -24.29 -7.25 -25.41
CA PHE A 286 -25.65 -7.59 -25.85
C PHE A 286 -26.11 -6.65 -26.97
N ASP A 287 -26.86 -7.18 -27.92
CA ASP A 287 -27.45 -6.42 -29.00
C ASP A 287 -28.58 -5.49 -28.51
N ASN A 288 -28.92 -4.49 -29.33
CA ASN A 288 -29.89 -3.46 -28.96
C ASN A 288 -31.32 -4.00 -28.79
N GLU A 289 -31.69 -5.11 -29.44
CA GLU A 289 -33.03 -5.70 -29.29
C GLU A 289 -33.13 -6.40 -27.93
N LEU A 290 -32.14 -7.23 -27.60
CA LEU A 290 -32.03 -7.90 -26.31
C LEU A 290 -31.98 -6.91 -25.14
N VAL A 291 -31.20 -5.83 -25.28
CA VAL A 291 -31.16 -4.73 -24.31
C VAL A 291 -32.53 -4.10 -24.16
N HIS A 292 -33.16 -3.66 -25.25
CA HIS A 292 -34.48 -3.02 -25.20
C HIS A 292 -35.54 -3.92 -24.55
N ARG A 293 -35.55 -5.22 -24.88
CA ARG A 293 -36.47 -6.20 -24.29
C ARG A 293 -36.23 -6.40 -22.79
N ILE A 294 -35.00 -6.34 -22.30
CA ILE A 294 -34.69 -6.41 -20.86
C ILE A 294 -35.14 -5.13 -20.14
N GLU A 295 -34.90 -3.96 -20.72
CA GLU A 295 -35.24 -2.64 -20.14
C GLU A 295 -36.76 -2.37 -20.14
N ALA A 296 -37.46 -2.68 -21.24
CA ALA A 296 -38.91 -2.54 -21.36
C ALA A 296 -39.71 -3.71 -20.73
N HIS A 297 -39.02 -4.79 -20.37
CA HIS A 297 -39.58 -6.05 -19.88
C HIS A 297 -40.49 -6.82 -20.88
N GLU A 298 -40.15 -6.76 -22.17
CA GLU A 298 -40.92 -7.38 -23.26
C GLU A 298 -40.42 -8.79 -23.61
N PHE A 299 -41.12 -9.79 -23.06
CA PHE A 299 -40.74 -11.21 -23.14
C PHE A 299 -41.83 -12.07 -23.76
N ASP A 300 -41.42 -13.15 -24.43
CA ASP A 300 -42.33 -14.10 -25.06
C ASP A 300 -43.30 -14.75 -24.04
N PRO A 301 -44.62 -14.74 -24.29
CA PRO A 301 -45.57 -15.41 -23.41
C PRO A 301 -45.32 -16.92 -23.30
N LEU A 302 -45.53 -17.46 -22.10
CA LEU A 302 -45.37 -18.90 -21.86
C LEU A 302 -46.54 -19.66 -22.50
N LYS A 303 -46.23 -20.53 -23.46
CA LYS A 303 -47.24 -21.21 -24.31
C LYS A 303 -47.77 -22.52 -23.72
N VAL A 304 -47.01 -23.17 -22.82
CA VAL A 304 -47.37 -24.43 -22.17
C VAL A 304 -46.87 -24.46 -20.72
N LEU A 305 -47.65 -25.08 -19.84
CA LEU A 305 -47.23 -25.43 -18.48
C LEU A 305 -46.91 -26.93 -18.41
N GLN A 306 -45.90 -27.32 -17.63
CA GLN A 306 -45.63 -28.73 -17.36
C GLN A 306 -46.72 -29.30 -16.46
N TRP A 307 -47.19 -30.51 -16.75
CA TRP A 307 -48.26 -31.18 -16.02
C TRP A 307 -47.94 -32.65 -15.78
N ARG A 308 -48.39 -33.15 -14.63
CA ARG A 308 -48.35 -34.56 -14.23
C ARG A 308 -49.69 -34.91 -13.60
N THR A 309 -50.14 -36.17 -13.72
CA THR A 309 -51.39 -36.61 -13.09
C THR A 309 -51.36 -36.41 -11.56
N LYS A 310 -52.54 -36.18 -10.99
CA LYS A 310 -52.80 -36.29 -9.54
C LYS A 310 -53.49 -37.62 -9.18
N ALA A 311 -54.03 -38.32 -10.18
CA ALA A 311 -54.67 -39.62 -10.04
C ALA A 311 -53.65 -40.73 -10.32
N PHE A 312 -52.85 -41.05 -9.31
CA PHE A 312 -51.94 -42.20 -9.34
C PHE A 312 -52.72 -43.50 -9.12
N ASP A 313 -52.41 -44.54 -9.88
CA ASP A 313 -52.99 -45.88 -9.71
C ASP A 313 -51.99 -46.81 -9.03
N TYR A 314 -52.13 -47.01 -7.72
CA TYR A 314 -51.24 -47.87 -6.94
C TYR A 314 -51.58 -49.37 -7.03
N ALA A 315 -52.56 -49.81 -7.83
CA ALA A 315 -52.99 -51.21 -7.86
C ALA A 315 -51.85 -52.20 -8.25
N SER A 316 -50.82 -51.72 -8.95
CA SER A 316 -49.55 -52.42 -9.18
C SER A 316 -48.46 -51.44 -9.67
N LEU A 317 -47.19 -51.85 -9.65
CA LEU A 317 -46.09 -51.08 -10.27
C LEU A 317 -46.40 -50.69 -11.73
N ALA A 318 -46.97 -51.61 -12.52
CA ALA A 318 -47.31 -51.39 -13.92
C ALA A 318 -48.49 -50.41 -14.10
N ALA A 319 -49.42 -50.37 -13.14
CA ALA A 319 -50.50 -49.40 -13.12
C ALA A 319 -49.98 -48.00 -12.73
N LEU A 320 -49.10 -47.91 -11.73
CA LEU A 320 -48.50 -46.65 -11.28
C LEU A 320 -47.73 -45.98 -12.42
N LYS A 321 -46.83 -46.72 -13.08
CA LYS A 321 -46.08 -46.23 -14.26
C LYS A 321 -47.01 -45.72 -15.36
N ARG A 322 -48.05 -46.50 -15.72
CA ARG A 322 -49.06 -46.11 -16.71
C ARG A 322 -49.84 -44.84 -16.32
N SER A 323 -50.12 -44.64 -15.03
CA SER A 323 -50.80 -43.44 -14.53
C SER A 323 -49.89 -42.20 -14.60
N LEU A 324 -48.60 -42.34 -14.24
CA LEU A 324 -47.60 -41.27 -14.33
C LEU A 324 -47.37 -40.82 -15.78
N ASP A 325 -47.39 -41.75 -16.73
CA ASP A 325 -47.21 -41.48 -18.16
C ASP A 325 -48.41 -40.82 -18.85
N ALA A 326 -49.53 -40.60 -18.15
CA ALA A 326 -50.74 -39.99 -18.71
C ALA A 326 -50.48 -38.63 -19.39
N ALA A 327 -51.15 -38.39 -20.52
CA ALA A 327 -51.13 -37.11 -21.21
C ALA A 327 -52.21 -36.16 -20.66
N PRO A 328 -51.95 -34.83 -20.61
CA PRO A 328 -52.98 -33.87 -20.26
C PRO A 328 -54.05 -33.78 -21.36
N THR A 329 -55.30 -33.57 -20.97
CA THR A 329 -56.46 -33.41 -21.87
C THR A 329 -56.81 -31.94 -22.18
N ILE A 330 -56.10 -30.98 -21.57
CA ILE A 330 -56.42 -29.55 -21.62
C ILE A 330 -55.37 -28.82 -22.49
N PRO A 331 -55.78 -28.03 -23.50
CA PRO A 331 -54.86 -27.20 -24.30
C PRO A 331 -54.05 -26.24 -23.43
N GLY A 332 -52.75 -26.13 -23.70
CA GLY A 332 -51.82 -25.30 -22.90
C GLY A 332 -51.15 -26.05 -21.74
N LEU A 333 -51.47 -27.32 -21.51
CA LEU A 333 -50.70 -28.21 -20.65
C LEU A 333 -49.87 -29.18 -21.50
N ALA A 334 -48.61 -29.39 -21.13
CA ALA A 334 -47.73 -30.41 -21.69
C ALA A 334 -47.41 -31.47 -20.63
N ARG A 335 -47.23 -32.73 -21.02
CA ARG A 335 -46.75 -33.75 -20.08
C ARG A 335 -45.31 -33.42 -19.68
N ALA A 336 -45.06 -33.31 -18.38
CA ALA A 336 -43.73 -33.04 -17.83
C ALA A 336 -42.72 -34.11 -18.28
N LEU A 337 -41.43 -33.74 -18.30
CA LEU A 337 -40.36 -34.72 -18.44
C LEU A 337 -40.31 -35.60 -17.17
N PRO A 338 -39.84 -36.86 -17.26
CA PRO A 338 -39.70 -37.72 -16.08
C PRO A 338 -38.75 -37.08 -15.06
N ALA A 339 -39.29 -36.60 -13.95
CA ALA A 339 -38.53 -36.03 -12.84
C ALA A 339 -37.78 -37.12 -12.06
N VAL A 340 -36.90 -36.72 -11.14
CA VAL A 340 -36.03 -37.63 -10.37
C VAL A 340 -36.81 -38.76 -9.68
N ASP A 341 -38.03 -38.49 -9.21
CA ASP A 341 -38.90 -39.48 -8.57
C ASP A 341 -39.41 -40.57 -9.55
N GLN A 342 -39.82 -40.18 -10.76
CA GLN A 342 -40.22 -41.10 -11.82
C GLN A 342 -39.01 -41.85 -12.41
N GLN A 343 -37.84 -41.22 -12.50
CA GLN A 343 -36.59 -41.88 -12.91
C GLN A 343 -36.16 -42.94 -11.88
N ALA A 344 -36.21 -42.63 -10.58
CA ALA A 344 -35.94 -43.59 -9.52
C ALA A 344 -36.92 -44.78 -9.59
N LEU A 345 -38.24 -44.51 -9.75
CA LEU A 345 -39.24 -45.56 -9.92
C LEU A 345 -38.96 -46.44 -11.15
N GLU A 346 -38.52 -45.87 -12.28
CA GLU A 346 -38.18 -46.63 -13.48
C GLU A 346 -37.02 -47.59 -13.23
N HIS A 347 -35.95 -47.14 -12.57
CA HIS A 347 -34.84 -48.00 -12.17
C HIS A 347 -35.29 -49.10 -11.18
N LEU A 348 -35.99 -48.72 -10.11
CA LEU A 348 -36.45 -49.62 -9.06
C LEU A 348 -37.47 -50.66 -9.54
N SER A 349 -38.27 -50.33 -10.56
CA SER A 349 -39.19 -51.28 -11.20
C SER A 349 -38.53 -52.46 -11.92
N ARG A 350 -37.19 -52.51 -11.91
CA ARG A 350 -36.35 -53.57 -12.49
C ARG A 350 -35.53 -54.34 -11.43
N TYR A 351 -35.61 -53.94 -10.16
CA TYR A 351 -34.87 -54.55 -9.05
C TYR A 351 -35.72 -55.69 -8.44
N PRO A 352 -35.27 -56.97 -8.46
CA PRO A 352 -36.08 -58.10 -8.01
C PRO A 352 -36.63 -57.94 -6.58
N GLU A 353 -35.78 -57.55 -5.62
CA GLU A 353 -36.18 -57.37 -4.23
C GLU A 353 -37.28 -56.31 -4.03
N VAL A 354 -37.33 -55.31 -4.91
CA VAL A 354 -38.36 -54.27 -4.89
C VAL A 354 -39.66 -54.80 -5.50
N MET A 355 -39.56 -55.54 -6.60
CA MET A 355 -40.71 -56.18 -7.27
C MET A 355 -41.42 -57.19 -6.36
N ASP A 356 -40.66 -58.05 -5.66
CA ASP A 356 -41.19 -59.05 -4.73
C ASP A 356 -41.89 -58.41 -3.52
N LEU A 357 -41.42 -57.23 -3.09
CA LEU A 357 -42.05 -56.47 -2.01
C LEU A 357 -43.27 -55.66 -2.46
N ALA A 358 -43.24 -55.02 -3.64
CA ALA A 358 -44.26 -54.08 -4.14
C ALA A 358 -45.52 -54.78 -4.71
N THR A 359 -46.01 -55.78 -3.99
CA THR A 359 -47.10 -56.68 -4.38
C THR A 359 -48.49 -56.26 -3.87
N THR A 360 -48.59 -55.24 -3.02
CA THR A 360 -49.86 -54.67 -2.53
C THR A 360 -49.94 -53.16 -2.76
N PRO A 361 -51.15 -52.57 -2.88
CA PRO A 361 -51.30 -51.14 -3.19
C PRO A 361 -50.60 -50.22 -2.20
N ASP A 362 -50.73 -50.49 -0.89
CA ASP A 362 -50.10 -49.71 0.17
C ASP A 362 -48.57 -49.69 0.05
N ARG A 363 -47.97 -50.78 -0.44
CA ARG A 363 -46.52 -50.89 -0.68
C ARG A 363 -46.09 -50.21 -1.98
N VAL A 364 -46.94 -50.21 -3.01
CA VAL A 364 -46.71 -49.45 -4.26
C VAL A 364 -46.80 -47.94 -3.98
N GLU A 365 -47.75 -47.50 -3.15
CA GLU A 365 -47.79 -46.12 -2.64
C GLU A 365 -46.57 -45.81 -1.77
N LYS A 366 -46.17 -46.72 -0.85
CA LYS A 366 -44.96 -46.54 -0.04
C LYS A 366 -43.70 -46.43 -0.89
N LEU A 367 -43.55 -47.24 -1.94
CA LEU A 367 -42.43 -47.12 -2.88
C LEU A 367 -42.43 -45.73 -3.55
N TRP A 368 -43.59 -45.24 -3.98
CA TRP A 368 -43.71 -43.91 -4.58
C TRP A 368 -43.34 -42.78 -3.61
N GLU A 369 -43.71 -42.90 -2.32
CA GLU A 369 -43.28 -41.97 -1.27
C GLU A 369 -41.75 -41.96 -1.07
N VAL A 370 -41.07 -43.11 -1.17
CA VAL A 370 -39.60 -43.17 -1.04
C VAL A 370 -38.89 -42.75 -2.33
N CYS A 371 -39.47 -43.01 -3.51
CA CYS A 371 -38.99 -42.46 -4.78
C CYS A 371 -38.95 -40.92 -4.79
N ALA A 372 -39.82 -40.26 -4.01
CA ALA A 372 -39.80 -38.81 -3.80
C ALA A 372 -38.62 -38.30 -2.92
N LEU A 373 -37.55 -39.09 -2.71
CA LEU A 373 -36.31 -38.66 -2.08
C LEU A 373 -35.48 -37.79 -3.05
N PRO A 374 -35.17 -36.52 -2.74
CA PRO A 374 -34.38 -35.66 -3.62
C PRO A 374 -32.92 -36.11 -3.67
N ASP A 375 -32.33 -36.15 -4.86
CA ASP A 375 -30.88 -36.30 -5.01
C ASP A 375 -30.17 -34.96 -4.78
N TYR A 376 -29.91 -34.64 -3.51
CA TYR A 376 -29.07 -33.50 -3.14
C TYR A 376 -27.60 -33.66 -3.55
N ARG A 377 -27.13 -34.90 -3.81
CA ARG A 377 -25.73 -35.24 -4.06
C ARG A 377 -25.36 -35.23 -5.55
N ARG A 378 -26.33 -35.30 -6.46
CA ARG A 378 -26.16 -35.39 -7.92
C ARG A 378 -25.29 -36.60 -8.31
N ILE A 379 -25.63 -37.75 -7.74
CA ILE A 379 -25.01 -39.05 -8.01
C ILE A 379 -25.61 -39.68 -9.27
N THR A 380 -25.16 -40.87 -9.67
CA THR A 380 -25.77 -41.56 -10.82
C THR A 380 -27.18 -42.04 -10.44
N PRO A 381 -28.16 -42.08 -11.38
CA PRO A 381 -29.52 -42.54 -11.09
C PRO A 381 -29.59 -43.96 -10.48
N ALA A 382 -28.63 -44.83 -10.82
CA ALA A 382 -28.48 -46.14 -10.19
C ALA A 382 -28.11 -46.04 -8.70
N GLN A 383 -27.09 -45.24 -8.35
CA GLN A 383 -26.68 -45.06 -6.94
C GLN A 383 -27.77 -44.39 -6.09
N HIS A 384 -28.60 -43.52 -6.68
CA HIS A 384 -29.76 -42.95 -6.01
C HIS A 384 -30.86 -43.99 -5.82
N ALA A 385 -31.12 -44.83 -6.83
CA ALA A 385 -32.03 -45.96 -6.71
C ALA A 385 -31.57 -46.97 -5.64
N ASP A 386 -30.28 -47.29 -5.53
CA ASP A 386 -29.76 -48.21 -4.49
C ASP A 386 -30.07 -47.71 -3.06
N LEU A 387 -29.93 -46.39 -2.83
CA LEU A 387 -30.28 -45.77 -1.55
C LEU A 387 -31.79 -45.79 -1.29
N ILE A 388 -32.61 -45.46 -2.29
CA ILE A 388 -34.09 -45.51 -2.19
C ILE A 388 -34.56 -46.96 -1.94
N SER A 389 -33.95 -47.94 -2.61
CA SER A 389 -34.21 -49.36 -2.41
C SER A 389 -33.95 -49.76 -0.95
N THR A 390 -32.79 -49.38 -0.40
CA THR A 390 -32.40 -49.67 0.99
C THR A 390 -33.42 -49.11 1.99
N ILE A 391 -33.83 -47.84 1.81
CA ILE A 391 -34.82 -47.16 2.66
C ILE A 391 -36.20 -47.84 2.52
N TYR A 392 -36.64 -48.15 1.31
CA TYR A 392 -37.92 -48.81 1.06
C TYR A 392 -37.98 -50.23 1.65
N ILE A 393 -36.92 -51.03 1.47
CA ILE A 393 -36.82 -52.40 2.02
C ILE A 393 -36.91 -52.37 3.54
N ASP A 394 -36.19 -51.47 4.21
CA ASP A 394 -36.24 -51.34 5.67
C ASP A 394 -37.60 -50.86 6.17
N VAL A 395 -38.17 -49.80 5.57
CA VAL A 395 -39.50 -49.30 5.96
C VAL A 395 -40.60 -50.35 5.76
N VAL A 396 -40.53 -51.17 4.70
CA VAL A 396 -41.53 -52.23 4.45
C VAL A 396 -41.29 -53.51 5.28
N ARG A 397 -40.05 -53.89 5.59
CA ARG A 397 -39.74 -55.12 6.34
C ARG A 397 -39.64 -54.92 7.86
N ARG A 398 -39.19 -53.75 8.32
CA ARG A 398 -38.96 -53.41 9.74
C ARG A 398 -39.94 -52.38 10.31
N GLY A 399 -40.64 -51.64 9.44
CA GLY A 399 -41.51 -50.51 9.81
C GLY A 399 -40.77 -49.17 9.93
N ALA A 400 -39.43 -49.17 9.91
CA ALA A 400 -38.58 -47.98 9.95
C ALA A 400 -37.22 -48.27 9.28
N VAL A 401 -36.51 -47.23 8.84
CA VAL A 401 -35.12 -47.31 8.37
C VAL A 401 -34.22 -47.83 9.49
N ASN A 402 -33.25 -48.69 9.15
CA ASN A 402 -32.29 -49.20 10.12
C ASN A 402 -31.45 -48.07 10.76
N GLU A 403 -31.55 -47.93 12.09
CA GLU A 403 -30.88 -46.84 12.82
C GLU A 403 -29.36 -46.97 12.81
N ASP A 404 -28.79 -48.19 12.78
CA ASP A 404 -27.33 -48.38 12.65
C ASP A 404 -26.81 -47.87 11.29
N PHE A 405 -27.59 -48.11 10.23
CA PHE A 405 -27.29 -47.64 8.89
C PHE A 405 -27.37 -46.11 8.81
N MET A 406 -28.44 -45.51 9.36
CA MET A 406 -28.56 -44.06 9.44
C MET A 406 -27.44 -43.44 10.29
N ALA A 407 -27.10 -44.04 11.43
CA ALA A 407 -26.02 -43.60 12.30
C ALA A 407 -24.65 -43.59 11.60
N GLU A 408 -24.32 -44.63 10.86
CA GLU A 408 -23.09 -44.69 10.06
C GLU A 408 -23.08 -43.66 8.91
N GLN A 409 -24.21 -43.48 8.21
CA GLN A 409 -24.31 -42.52 7.10
C GLN A 409 -24.26 -41.06 7.55
N VAL A 410 -24.80 -40.75 8.73
CA VAL A 410 -24.69 -39.45 9.41
C VAL A 410 -23.27 -39.22 9.93
N ARG A 411 -22.68 -40.23 10.61
CA ARG A 411 -21.29 -40.19 11.12
C ARG A 411 -20.28 -39.88 10.01
N ARG A 412 -20.45 -40.43 8.80
CA ARG A 412 -19.60 -40.13 7.63
C ARG A 412 -19.68 -38.67 7.15
N ALA A 413 -20.74 -37.96 7.47
CA ALA A 413 -20.90 -36.53 7.15
C ALA A 413 -20.47 -35.60 8.30
N ASP A 414 -20.41 -36.09 9.54
CA ASP A 414 -20.14 -35.28 10.74
C ASP A 414 -18.65 -34.97 10.96
N PHE A 415 -18.02 -34.32 9.98
CA PHE A 415 -16.65 -33.83 10.05
C PHE A 415 -16.52 -32.48 9.34
N THR A 416 -15.90 -31.49 10.00
CA THR A 416 -15.70 -30.13 9.48
C THR A 416 -14.37 -29.92 8.73
N ASP A 417 -13.54 -30.96 8.61
CA ASP A 417 -12.22 -30.87 7.97
C ASP A 417 -12.23 -31.12 6.47
N GLY A 418 -11.57 -30.24 5.73
CA GLY A 418 -11.41 -30.34 4.28
C GLY A 418 -11.58 -29.00 3.58
N GLU A 419 -11.64 -29.04 2.26
CA GLU A 419 -11.86 -27.87 1.43
C GLU A 419 -13.36 -27.62 1.15
N ILE A 420 -13.64 -26.47 0.54
CA ILE A 420 -14.99 -25.97 0.19
C ILE A 420 -15.85 -27.05 -0.46
N ASP A 421 -15.30 -27.82 -1.40
CA ASP A 421 -16.04 -28.84 -2.14
C ASP A 421 -16.28 -30.11 -1.31
N THR A 422 -15.33 -30.47 -0.43
CA THR A 422 -15.50 -31.56 0.56
C THR A 422 -16.64 -31.25 1.53
N LEU A 423 -16.69 -30.02 2.05
CA LEU A 423 -17.77 -29.56 2.93
C LEU A 423 -19.10 -29.48 2.19
N SER A 424 -19.11 -28.97 0.95
CA SER A 424 -20.32 -28.92 0.13
C SER A 424 -20.89 -30.31 -0.16
N ALA A 425 -20.03 -31.31 -0.40
CA ALA A 425 -20.44 -32.71 -0.57
C ALA A 425 -21.01 -33.33 0.72
N ARG A 426 -20.43 -33.04 1.89
CA ARG A 426 -20.98 -33.50 3.19
C ARG A 426 -22.32 -32.83 3.51
N ILE A 427 -22.48 -31.54 3.18
CA ILE A 427 -23.77 -30.82 3.30
C ILE A 427 -24.83 -31.44 2.39
N ALA A 428 -24.47 -31.81 1.16
CA ALA A 428 -25.36 -32.53 0.26
C ALA A 428 -25.76 -33.92 0.83
N GLN A 429 -24.82 -34.64 1.43
CA GLN A 429 -25.08 -35.93 2.07
C GLN A 429 -25.99 -35.82 3.31
N ILE A 430 -25.74 -34.87 4.22
CA ILE A 430 -26.56 -34.74 5.43
C ILE A 430 -28.00 -34.31 5.10
N ARG A 431 -28.23 -33.49 4.08
CA ARG A 431 -29.59 -33.10 3.64
C ARG A 431 -30.48 -34.28 3.27
N THR A 432 -29.93 -35.32 2.64
CA THR A 432 -30.68 -36.55 2.36
C THR A 432 -31.22 -37.16 3.65
N TRP A 433 -30.43 -37.13 4.73
CA TRP A 433 -30.82 -37.62 6.05
C TRP A 433 -31.73 -36.67 6.83
N THR A 434 -31.55 -35.35 6.70
CA THR A 434 -32.48 -34.33 7.21
C THR A 434 -33.86 -34.44 6.55
N TYR A 435 -33.92 -34.75 5.26
CA TYR A 435 -35.18 -35.01 4.56
C TYR A 435 -35.84 -36.31 5.06
N VAL A 436 -35.07 -37.39 5.18
CA VAL A 436 -35.53 -38.68 5.74
C VAL A 436 -36.06 -38.51 7.17
N SER A 437 -35.39 -37.74 8.04
CA SER A 437 -35.85 -37.55 9.43
C SER A 437 -37.14 -36.74 9.53
N ASN A 438 -37.42 -35.87 8.55
CA ASN A 438 -38.69 -35.14 8.45
C ASN A 438 -39.85 -35.98 7.85
N ARG A 439 -39.63 -37.23 7.42
CA ARG A 439 -40.69 -38.09 6.84
C ARG A 439 -41.49 -38.79 7.94
N PRO A 440 -42.83 -38.60 8.02
CA PRO A 440 -43.66 -39.25 9.02
C PRO A 440 -43.61 -40.78 8.91
N GLY A 441 -43.31 -41.45 10.02
CA GLY A 441 -43.31 -42.92 10.09
C GLY A 441 -42.20 -43.62 9.30
N TRP A 442 -41.08 -42.94 9.00
CA TRP A 442 -39.90 -43.58 8.40
C TRP A 442 -38.82 -43.94 9.42
N LEU A 443 -38.79 -43.30 10.59
CA LEU A 443 -37.81 -43.54 11.67
C LEU A 443 -38.53 -43.90 12.98
N ALA A 444 -37.84 -44.61 13.88
CA ALA A 444 -38.34 -44.95 15.21
C ALA A 444 -38.29 -43.73 16.16
N ASP A 445 -37.14 -43.06 16.27
CA ASP A 445 -37.04 -41.72 16.90
C ASP A 445 -36.80 -40.62 15.85
N PRO A 446 -37.86 -40.07 15.22
CA PRO A 446 -37.71 -38.97 14.28
C PRO A 446 -37.21 -37.67 14.93
N THR A 447 -37.41 -37.49 16.25
CA THR A 447 -37.05 -36.24 16.95
C THR A 447 -35.54 -36.14 17.12
N HIS A 448 -34.91 -37.19 17.67
CA HIS A 448 -33.46 -37.27 17.81
C HIS A 448 -32.74 -37.05 16.48
N TRP A 449 -33.22 -37.72 15.42
CA TRP A 449 -32.59 -37.61 14.10
C TRP A 449 -32.84 -36.26 13.41
N GLN A 450 -33.99 -35.59 13.62
CA GLN A 450 -34.23 -34.23 13.13
C GLN A 450 -33.29 -33.21 13.78
N GLU A 451 -33.13 -33.24 15.10
CA GLU A 451 -32.24 -32.33 15.82
C GLU A 451 -30.77 -32.55 15.42
N LYS A 452 -30.32 -33.80 15.40
CA LYS A 452 -28.95 -34.19 15.10
C LYS A 452 -28.52 -33.92 13.66
N THR A 453 -29.36 -34.25 12.67
CA THR A 453 -29.02 -33.98 11.26
C THR A 453 -29.01 -32.47 10.97
N ARG A 454 -29.88 -31.70 11.64
CA ARG A 454 -29.88 -30.24 11.58
C ARG A 454 -28.63 -29.62 12.21
N GLU A 455 -28.24 -30.06 13.40
CA GLU A 455 -27.02 -29.58 14.08
C GLU A 455 -25.79 -29.79 13.19
N ILE A 456 -25.70 -30.94 12.52
CA ILE A 456 -24.62 -31.26 11.58
C ILE A 456 -24.70 -30.40 10.31
N GLU A 457 -25.89 -30.15 9.71
CA GLU A 457 -25.99 -29.21 8.59
C GLU A 457 -25.59 -27.79 9.01
N ASP A 458 -25.98 -27.33 10.20
CA ASP A 458 -25.61 -26.02 10.74
C ASP A 458 -24.09 -25.92 10.96
N ARG A 459 -23.45 -26.88 11.65
CA ARG A 459 -21.99 -26.92 11.88
C ARG A 459 -21.19 -26.97 10.57
N LEU A 460 -21.60 -27.80 9.62
CA LEU A 460 -20.97 -27.87 8.30
C LEU A 460 -21.16 -26.56 7.50
N SER A 461 -22.33 -25.92 7.61
CA SER A 461 -22.65 -24.66 6.91
C SER A 461 -21.79 -23.49 7.39
N ASP A 462 -21.52 -23.43 8.69
CA ASP A 462 -20.67 -22.39 9.29
C ASP A 462 -19.20 -22.64 8.95
N ALA A 463 -18.73 -23.90 9.01
CA ALA A 463 -17.39 -24.27 8.53
C ALA A 463 -17.19 -23.94 7.05
N LEU A 464 -18.21 -24.16 6.20
CA LEU A 464 -18.18 -23.79 4.79
C LEU A 464 -18.16 -22.26 4.60
N HIS A 465 -18.95 -21.51 5.38
CA HIS A 465 -18.89 -20.05 5.37
C HIS A 465 -17.49 -19.56 5.76
N GLU A 466 -16.88 -20.10 6.81
CA GLU A 466 -15.51 -19.75 7.20
C GLU A 466 -14.49 -20.02 6.09
N ARG A 467 -14.55 -21.18 5.43
CA ARG A 467 -13.65 -21.52 4.32
C ARG A 467 -13.83 -20.59 3.12
N LEU A 468 -15.07 -20.26 2.75
CA LEU A 468 -15.37 -19.27 1.71
C LEU A 468 -14.80 -17.89 2.09
N THR A 469 -15.08 -17.40 3.29
CA THR A 469 -14.61 -16.09 3.76
C THR A 469 -13.08 -16.04 3.85
N LYS A 470 -12.41 -17.09 4.36
CA LYS A 470 -10.94 -17.19 4.41
C LYS A 470 -10.30 -17.23 3.01
N ARG A 471 -11.00 -17.78 2.00
CA ARG A 471 -10.49 -17.90 0.61
C ARG A 471 -10.81 -16.68 -0.25
N PHE A 472 -11.93 -15.99 -0.05
CA PHE A 472 -12.43 -14.95 -0.97
C PHE A 472 -12.53 -13.54 -0.36
N VAL A 473 -12.20 -13.35 0.92
CA VAL A 473 -12.17 -12.04 1.59
C VAL A 473 -10.83 -11.83 2.30
N ASP A 474 -10.10 -10.78 1.96
CA ASP A 474 -9.05 -10.26 2.84
C ASP A 474 -9.69 -9.41 3.95
N ARG A 475 -9.69 -9.99 5.17
CA ARG A 475 -10.20 -9.33 6.37
C ARG A 475 -9.47 -8.02 6.71
N ARG A 476 -8.21 -7.84 6.31
CA ARG A 476 -7.46 -6.59 6.56
C ARG A 476 -8.03 -5.45 5.73
N THR A 477 -8.08 -5.64 4.41
CA THR A 477 -8.67 -4.67 3.48
C THR A 477 -10.15 -4.41 3.80
N SER A 478 -10.92 -5.45 4.15
CA SER A 478 -12.33 -5.36 4.53
C SER A 478 -12.58 -4.43 5.72
N VAL A 479 -11.83 -4.61 6.83
CA VAL A 479 -11.97 -3.77 8.04
C VAL A 479 -11.54 -2.33 7.78
N LEU A 480 -10.45 -2.13 7.01
CA LEU A 480 -9.99 -0.78 6.62
C LEU A 480 -11.07 -0.01 5.84
N MET A 481 -11.69 -0.66 4.85
CA MET A 481 -12.76 -0.07 4.03
C MET A 481 -14.03 0.21 4.84
N LYS A 482 -14.32 -0.57 5.89
CA LYS A 482 -15.45 -0.32 6.80
C LYS A 482 -15.24 0.99 7.57
N ARG A 483 -14.10 1.13 8.26
CA ARG A 483 -13.75 2.34 9.04
C ARG A 483 -13.62 3.60 8.20
N LEU A 484 -13.05 3.49 6.99
CA LEU A 484 -12.97 4.60 6.03
C LEU A 484 -14.35 5.16 5.62
N ARG A 485 -15.40 4.33 5.56
CA ARG A 485 -16.77 4.79 5.25
C ARG A 485 -17.51 5.33 6.48
N GLU A 486 -17.18 4.87 7.67
CA GLU A 486 -17.84 5.26 8.93
C GLU A 486 -17.48 6.69 9.39
N ASN A 487 -16.52 7.36 8.72
CA ASN A 487 -16.01 8.70 9.08
C ASN A 487 -15.49 8.79 10.53
N ALA A 488 -15.07 7.66 11.10
CA ALA A 488 -14.26 7.66 12.31
C ALA A 488 -13.00 8.51 12.07
N MET A 489 -12.63 9.34 13.05
CA MET A 489 -11.38 10.10 12.96
C MET A 489 -10.22 9.12 13.12
N LEU A 490 -9.63 8.71 11.99
CA LEU A 490 -8.45 7.87 11.92
C LEU A 490 -7.33 8.48 12.78
N GLU A 491 -7.08 7.90 13.95
CA GLU A 491 -6.02 8.35 14.85
C GLU A 491 -4.67 7.94 14.28
N ALA A 492 -3.77 8.93 14.15
CA ALA A 492 -2.43 8.74 13.65
C ALA A 492 -1.43 8.86 14.81
N GLU A 493 -0.69 7.78 15.05
CA GLU A 493 0.34 7.70 16.09
C GLU A 493 1.70 7.90 15.42
N ILE A 494 2.53 8.81 15.97
CA ILE A 494 3.87 9.07 15.44
C ILE A 494 4.87 8.55 16.46
N SER A 495 5.66 7.56 16.05
CA SER A 495 6.72 6.97 16.84
C SER A 495 7.83 7.97 17.13
N VAL A 496 8.57 7.75 18.22
CA VAL A 496 9.78 8.50 18.57
C VAL A 496 10.81 8.46 17.43
N ASN A 497 10.84 7.38 16.65
CA ASN A 497 11.73 7.18 15.49
C ASN A 497 11.24 7.90 14.20
N GLY A 498 10.16 8.68 14.30
CA GLY A 498 9.53 9.36 13.16
C GLY A 498 8.60 8.47 12.32
N ASP A 499 8.48 7.18 12.60
CA ASP A 499 7.52 6.29 11.91
C ASP A 499 6.08 6.74 12.17
N VAL A 500 5.33 7.00 11.09
CA VAL A 500 3.93 7.45 11.14
C VAL A 500 3.02 6.26 10.93
N PHE A 501 2.24 5.94 11.96
CA PHE A 501 1.20 4.93 11.93
C PHE A 501 -0.18 5.59 11.83
N VAL A 502 -1.12 4.95 11.15
CA VAL A 502 -2.55 5.30 11.17
C VAL A 502 -3.32 4.06 11.59
N GLU A 503 -4.02 4.12 12.73
CA GLU A 503 -4.60 2.95 13.41
C GLU A 503 -3.64 1.74 13.45
N GLY A 504 -2.38 1.96 13.87
CA GLY A 504 -1.35 0.92 13.95
C GLY A 504 -0.74 0.45 12.63
N HIS A 505 -1.11 1.01 11.47
CA HIS A 505 -0.54 0.66 10.16
C HIS A 505 0.53 1.67 9.75
N HIS A 506 1.75 1.21 9.42
CA HIS A 506 2.84 2.08 8.96
C HIS A 506 2.52 2.71 7.61
N VAL A 507 2.51 4.05 7.55
CA VAL A 507 2.19 4.83 6.33
C VAL A 507 3.44 5.50 5.74
N GLY A 508 4.47 5.72 6.55
CA GLY A 508 5.71 6.36 6.13
C GLY A 508 6.56 6.85 7.31
N GLN A 509 7.61 7.63 7.01
CA GLN A 509 8.54 8.15 8.01
C GLN A 509 8.67 9.68 7.93
N LEU A 510 8.74 10.32 9.11
CA LEU A 510 8.77 11.76 9.33
C LEU A 510 10.16 12.23 9.80
N THR A 511 11.01 12.53 8.82
CA THR A 511 12.40 13.00 9.03
C THR A 511 12.42 14.53 9.05
N GLY A 512 12.78 15.13 10.18
CA GLY A 512 12.81 16.58 10.36
C GLY A 512 11.42 17.21 10.14
N PHE A 513 11.28 17.97 9.06
CA PHE A 513 10.01 18.56 8.58
C PHE A 513 9.50 17.95 7.27
N ARG A 514 9.93 16.73 6.92
CA ARG A 514 9.54 16.06 5.67
C ARG A 514 8.97 14.67 5.92
N PHE A 515 7.87 14.35 5.24
CA PHE A 515 7.20 13.06 5.30
C PHE A 515 7.44 12.26 4.03
N THR A 516 7.98 11.05 4.18
CA THR A 516 8.22 10.11 3.08
C THR A 516 7.28 8.92 3.23
N LEU A 517 6.39 8.72 2.25
CA LEU A 517 5.47 7.59 2.22
C LEU A 517 6.22 6.26 2.10
N ALA A 518 5.79 5.24 2.85
CA ALA A 518 6.19 3.86 2.62
C ALA A 518 5.54 3.34 1.32
N THR A 519 6.28 2.55 0.55
CA THR A 519 5.91 2.22 -0.83
C THR A 519 4.75 1.22 -0.92
N GLY A 520 3.58 1.64 -1.40
CA GLY A 520 2.55 0.70 -1.89
C GLY A 520 1.11 1.21 -1.86
N GLY A 521 0.60 1.69 -3.01
CA GLY A 521 -0.85 1.93 -3.18
C GLY A 521 -1.23 2.94 -4.27
N ASP A 522 -1.23 2.54 -5.54
CA ASP A 522 -1.88 3.33 -6.60
C ASP A 522 -3.39 3.06 -6.58
N GLY A 523 -4.13 3.83 -5.77
CA GLY A 523 -5.58 3.70 -5.62
C GLY A 523 -6.25 4.93 -5.01
N PRO A 524 -7.60 5.02 -5.07
CA PRO A 524 -8.35 6.08 -4.37
C PRO A 524 -8.17 5.98 -2.85
N ASP A 525 -7.99 4.76 -2.33
CA ASP A 525 -7.92 4.45 -0.90
C ASP A 525 -6.63 5.02 -0.28
N ALA A 526 -5.52 4.97 -1.02
CA ALA A 526 -4.26 5.59 -0.62
C ALA A 526 -4.36 7.12 -0.49
N LYS A 527 -5.22 7.79 -1.27
CA LYS A 527 -5.48 9.24 -1.13
C LYS A 527 -6.26 9.56 0.15
N ALA A 528 -7.15 8.66 0.59
CA ALA A 528 -7.86 8.83 1.85
C ALA A 528 -6.91 8.67 3.06
N VAL A 529 -6.06 7.63 3.05
CA VAL A 529 -5.01 7.42 4.07
C VAL A 529 -4.00 8.58 4.08
N GLN A 530 -3.56 9.05 2.90
CA GLN A 530 -2.69 10.22 2.75
C GLN A 530 -3.33 11.49 3.33
N GLY A 531 -4.62 11.74 3.07
CA GLY A 531 -5.35 12.88 3.61
C GLY A 531 -5.51 12.85 5.14
N ALA A 532 -5.72 11.66 5.72
CA ALA A 532 -5.74 11.47 7.16
C ALA A 532 -4.36 11.75 7.80
N ALA A 533 -3.30 11.14 7.25
CA ALA A 533 -1.92 11.36 7.70
C ALA A 533 -1.53 12.85 7.61
N GLN A 534 -1.80 13.52 6.48
CA GLN A 534 -1.51 14.95 6.30
C GLN A 534 -2.18 15.84 7.35
N LYS A 535 -3.41 15.52 7.77
CA LYS A 535 -4.14 16.30 8.79
C LYS A 535 -3.54 16.14 10.19
N ALA A 536 -3.04 14.96 10.54
CA ALA A 536 -2.34 14.74 11.80
C ALA A 536 -0.93 15.35 11.80
N LEU A 537 -0.20 15.20 10.70
CA LEU A 537 1.16 15.72 10.51
C LEU A 537 1.25 17.24 10.72
N ALA A 538 0.23 18.00 10.35
CA ALA A 538 0.20 19.45 10.57
C ALA A 538 0.41 19.84 12.06
N LEU A 539 -0.19 19.10 13.00
CA LEU A 539 -0.06 19.37 14.44
C LEU A 539 1.33 19.01 14.97
N GLU A 540 1.91 17.88 14.53
CA GLU A 540 3.29 17.51 14.91
C GLU A 540 4.33 18.43 14.24
N PHE A 541 4.08 18.96 13.03
CA PHE A 541 4.97 19.98 12.44
C PHE A 541 4.99 21.27 13.26
N GLU A 542 3.87 21.72 13.82
CA GLU A 542 3.85 22.86 14.75
C GLU A 542 4.57 22.54 16.07
N ALA A 543 4.37 21.35 16.64
CA ALA A 543 5.07 20.91 17.85
C ALA A 543 6.59 20.74 17.64
N ARG A 544 7.03 20.24 16.47
CA ARG A 544 8.45 20.19 16.08
C ARG A 544 9.02 21.59 15.84
N ALA A 545 8.28 22.49 15.21
CA ALA A 545 8.70 23.87 14.99
C ALA A 545 8.92 24.63 16.31
N ALA A 546 8.01 24.45 17.28
CA ALA A 546 8.16 25.01 18.63
C ALA A 546 9.38 24.41 19.37
N ARG A 547 9.55 23.09 19.34
CA ARG A 547 10.72 22.40 19.93
C ARG A 547 12.04 22.87 19.33
N LEU A 548 12.13 23.00 18.01
CA LEU A 548 13.33 23.50 17.34
C LEU A 548 13.56 24.98 17.66
N HIS A 549 12.52 25.84 17.66
CA HIS A 549 12.69 27.25 18.01
C HIS A 549 13.27 27.46 19.43
N ALA A 550 12.90 26.58 20.37
CA ALA A 550 13.40 26.56 21.74
C ALA A 550 14.75 25.83 21.92
N SER A 551 15.28 25.14 20.90
CA SER A 551 16.46 24.27 21.04
C SER A 551 17.76 25.03 21.33
N GLY A 552 18.70 24.36 22.01
CA GLY A 552 20.05 24.84 22.24
C GLY A 552 20.91 24.77 20.98
N ASN A 553 22.10 25.39 21.02
CA ASN A 553 23.06 25.27 19.91
C ASN A 553 23.76 23.89 19.87
N GLY A 554 23.66 23.08 20.93
CA GLY A 554 24.15 21.70 20.96
C GLY A 554 23.24 20.70 20.24
N ASP A 555 21.95 21.01 20.11
CA ASP A 555 20.97 20.16 19.42
C ASP A 555 21.07 20.27 17.88
N LEU A 556 21.88 21.22 17.39
CA LEU A 556 22.04 21.57 15.99
C LEU A 556 23.48 21.31 15.53
N ALA A 557 23.63 20.64 14.40
CA ALA A 557 24.92 20.38 13.76
C ALA A 557 24.92 20.89 12.32
N LEU A 558 26.07 21.38 11.85
CA LEU A 558 26.33 21.65 10.44
C LEU A 558 27.23 20.53 9.90
N SER A 559 26.77 19.82 8.89
CA SER A 559 27.50 18.75 8.22
C SER A 559 28.27 19.27 7.00
N SER A 560 29.32 18.55 6.60
CA SER A 560 30.17 18.88 5.45
C SER A 560 29.49 18.70 4.08
N ASP A 561 28.31 18.07 4.05
CA ASP A 561 27.35 18.05 2.93
C ASP A 561 26.55 19.37 2.79
N GLY A 562 26.78 20.35 3.67
CA GLY A 562 26.04 21.62 3.72
C GLY A 562 24.64 21.51 4.33
N LEU A 563 24.26 20.38 4.92
CA LEU A 563 23.00 20.22 5.65
C LEU A 563 23.14 20.68 7.10
N VAL A 564 22.12 21.39 7.59
CA VAL A 564 21.92 21.61 9.02
C VAL A 564 21.00 20.50 9.54
N ARG A 565 21.46 19.81 10.58
CA ARG A 565 20.76 18.72 11.25
C ARG A 565 20.31 19.13 12.63
N TRP A 566 19.11 18.72 13.04
CA TRP A 566 18.57 18.88 14.39
C TRP A 566 18.35 17.49 14.98
N LEU A 567 19.02 17.17 16.09
CA LEU A 567 19.01 15.83 16.70
C LEU A 567 19.34 14.68 15.70
N GLY A 568 20.15 14.98 14.68
CA GLY A 568 20.55 14.06 13.60
C GLY A 568 19.79 14.26 12.28
N ASP A 569 18.52 14.67 12.36
CA ASP A 569 17.62 14.82 11.20
C ASP A 569 17.92 16.07 10.37
N PRO A 570 18.06 15.98 9.03
CA PRO A 570 18.30 17.13 8.17
C PRO A 570 17.06 18.05 8.09
N VAL A 571 17.20 19.27 8.60
CA VAL A 571 16.12 20.28 8.66
C VAL A 571 16.33 21.45 7.71
N ALA A 572 17.56 21.73 7.28
CA ALA A 572 17.85 22.77 6.30
C ALA A 572 19.11 22.45 5.47
N ARG A 573 19.31 23.19 4.37
CA ARG A 573 20.51 23.18 3.54
C ARG A 573 21.07 24.61 3.41
N LEU A 574 22.39 24.74 3.45
CA LEU A 574 23.10 25.97 3.11
C LEU A 574 23.25 26.11 1.59
N THR A 575 23.21 27.35 1.11
CA THR A 575 23.37 27.71 -0.30
C THR A 575 24.17 29.00 -0.46
N ALA A 576 24.67 29.25 -1.67
CA ALA A 576 25.43 30.44 -2.00
C ALA A 576 24.73 31.75 -1.60
N SER A 577 25.53 32.76 -1.26
CA SER A 577 25.12 34.16 -1.18
C SER A 577 26.25 35.04 -1.69
N ASP A 578 26.02 36.36 -1.76
CA ASP A 578 27.04 37.32 -2.17
C ASP A 578 28.29 37.28 -1.26
N HIS A 579 28.14 36.91 0.02
CA HIS A 579 29.17 36.98 1.05
C HIS A 579 29.50 35.59 1.63
N VAL A 580 30.72 35.08 1.40
CA VAL A 580 31.15 33.70 1.74
C VAL A 580 30.82 33.31 3.19
N MET A 581 31.08 34.20 4.14
CA MET A 581 30.86 33.96 5.58
C MET A 581 29.39 34.06 6.04
N ARG A 582 28.44 34.26 5.11
CA ARG A 582 27.00 34.42 5.40
C ARG A 582 26.14 33.65 4.37
N PRO A 583 26.25 32.32 4.33
CA PRO A 583 25.49 31.48 3.39
C PRO A 583 23.98 31.59 3.64
N ARG A 584 23.18 31.39 2.59
CA ARG A 584 21.71 31.43 2.68
C ARG A 584 21.16 30.09 3.16
N VAL A 585 20.30 30.13 4.17
CA VAL A 585 19.58 28.95 4.67
C VAL A 585 18.34 28.69 3.81
N ILE A 586 18.15 27.43 3.39
CA ILE A 586 16.92 26.93 2.78
C ILE A 586 16.36 25.82 3.66
N LEU A 587 15.13 25.99 4.15
CA LEU A 587 14.45 24.99 4.99
C LEU A 587 14.04 23.77 4.15
N LEU A 588 14.28 22.57 4.69
CA LEU A 588 13.83 21.31 4.14
C LEU A 588 12.53 20.91 4.85
N ALA A 589 11.41 21.46 4.37
CA ALA A 589 10.08 21.22 4.92
C ALA A 589 9.02 21.09 3.81
N ASP A 590 8.03 20.25 4.04
CA ASP A 590 6.89 20.07 3.12
C ASP A 590 5.81 21.17 3.33
N GLU A 591 4.79 21.23 2.46
CA GLU A 591 3.83 22.34 2.38
C GLU A 591 2.93 22.53 3.61
N GLN A 592 2.80 21.50 4.47
CA GLN A 592 1.94 21.52 5.65
C GLN A 592 2.48 22.39 6.80
N LEU A 593 3.75 22.82 6.76
CA LEU A 593 4.32 23.70 7.78
C LEU A 593 3.86 25.15 7.59
N GLN A 594 3.03 25.65 8.51
CA GLN A 594 2.49 27.02 8.48
C GLN A 594 3.58 28.11 8.38
N ALA A 595 3.27 29.21 7.68
CA ALA A 595 4.20 30.32 7.42
C ALA A 595 4.87 30.88 8.68
N ASN A 596 4.08 31.18 9.74
CA ASN A 596 4.63 31.72 11.00
C ASN A 596 5.62 30.74 11.65
N ALA A 597 5.29 29.45 11.70
CA ALA A 597 6.15 28.42 12.25
C ALA A 597 7.43 28.25 11.41
N ARG A 598 7.31 28.31 10.08
CA ARG A 598 8.42 28.28 9.12
C ARG A 598 9.40 29.43 9.35
N GLU A 599 8.92 30.66 9.55
CA GLU A 599 9.77 31.82 9.84
C GLU A 599 10.52 31.66 11.18
N HIS A 600 9.83 31.21 12.24
CA HIS A 600 10.45 30.95 13.55
C HIS A 600 11.55 29.87 13.48
N VAL A 601 11.39 28.84 12.66
CA VAL A 601 12.41 27.80 12.44
C VAL A 601 13.59 28.33 11.62
N VAL A 602 13.34 29.03 10.51
CA VAL A 602 14.40 29.61 9.67
C VAL A 602 15.26 30.59 10.48
N ALA A 603 14.66 31.52 11.21
CA ALA A 603 15.38 32.49 12.03
C ALA A 603 16.21 31.83 13.17
N ARG A 604 15.76 30.67 13.68
CA ARG A 604 16.52 29.89 14.68
C ARG A 604 17.73 29.18 14.07
N ILE A 605 17.59 28.64 12.86
CA ILE A 605 18.67 28.00 12.11
C ILE A 605 19.69 29.04 11.64
N GLU A 606 19.26 30.18 11.08
CA GLU A 606 20.14 31.27 10.70
C GLU A 606 20.94 31.80 11.90
N ARG A 607 20.31 31.91 13.09
CA ARG A 607 21.02 32.26 14.33
C ARG A 607 22.11 31.25 14.70
N PHE A 608 21.83 29.95 14.54
CA PHE A 608 22.82 28.89 14.76
C PHE A 608 23.97 28.97 13.76
N VAL A 609 23.68 29.05 12.46
CA VAL A 609 24.68 29.09 11.38
C VAL A 609 25.61 30.29 11.52
N ASN A 610 25.07 31.50 11.74
CA ASN A 610 25.86 32.70 11.96
C ASN A 610 26.73 32.61 13.23
N HIS A 611 26.20 32.04 14.32
CA HIS A 611 26.96 31.82 15.56
C HIS A 611 28.08 30.78 15.38
N HIS A 612 27.81 29.68 14.68
CA HIS A 612 28.78 28.63 14.40
C HIS A 612 29.94 29.18 13.53
N ILE A 613 29.64 29.87 12.42
CA ILE A 613 30.64 30.50 11.56
C ILE A 613 31.46 31.55 12.34
N GLY A 614 30.80 32.44 13.07
CA GLY A 614 31.47 33.48 13.88
C GLY A 614 32.30 32.92 15.04
N THR A 615 32.02 31.71 15.52
CA THR A 615 32.79 31.05 16.59
C THR A 615 33.97 30.26 16.03
N VAL A 616 33.75 29.43 15.01
CA VAL A 616 34.77 28.55 14.40
C VAL A 616 35.79 29.37 13.60
N LEU A 617 35.32 30.38 12.84
CA LEU A 617 36.17 31.26 12.04
C LEU A 617 36.44 32.60 12.73
N LYS A 618 36.34 32.67 14.06
CA LYS A 618 36.43 33.91 14.84
C LYS A 618 37.58 34.85 14.41
N PRO A 619 38.85 34.41 14.23
CA PRO A 619 39.92 35.32 13.83
C PRO A 619 39.74 35.95 12.43
N LEU A 620 38.95 35.33 11.55
CA LEU A 620 38.59 35.85 10.23
C LEU A 620 37.42 36.84 10.32
N ASP A 621 36.46 36.59 11.22
CA ASP A 621 35.34 37.49 11.51
C ASP A 621 35.83 38.75 12.25
N ASP A 622 36.64 38.59 13.30
CA ASP A 622 37.26 39.67 14.08
C ASP A 622 38.04 40.64 13.17
N ILE A 623 38.90 40.14 12.27
CA ILE A 623 39.68 40.99 11.36
C ILE A 623 38.82 41.60 10.24
N SER A 624 37.74 40.95 9.82
CA SER A 624 36.80 41.53 8.84
C SER A 624 36.01 42.72 9.39
N ARG A 625 35.92 42.84 10.72
CA ARG A 625 35.24 43.92 11.46
C ARG A 625 36.23 44.91 12.11
N ALA A 626 37.50 44.86 11.72
CA ALA A 626 38.55 45.70 12.31
C ALA A 626 38.45 47.16 11.86
N GLU A 627 37.83 47.99 12.71
CA GLU A 627 37.74 49.44 12.51
C GLU A 627 39.06 50.17 12.80
N ASP A 628 39.95 49.61 13.65
CA ASP A 628 41.28 50.17 13.99
C ASP A 628 42.34 50.01 12.88
N LEU A 629 42.00 49.34 11.77
CA LEU A 629 42.88 49.19 10.61
C LEU A 629 42.59 50.27 9.56
N GLU A 630 43.61 51.07 9.25
CA GLU A 630 43.58 52.14 8.24
C GLU A 630 44.56 51.87 7.08
N GLY A 631 44.42 52.63 5.99
CA GLY A 631 45.35 52.66 4.86
C GLY A 631 45.73 51.28 4.31
N LEU A 632 47.04 51.05 4.12
CA LEU A 632 47.59 49.79 3.61
C LEU A 632 47.32 48.60 4.53
N ALA A 633 47.19 48.81 5.85
CA ALA A 633 46.86 47.73 6.78
C ALA A 633 45.42 47.23 6.54
N LYS A 634 44.47 48.14 6.31
CA LYS A 634 43.09 47.80 5.94
C LYS A 634 43.02 47.07 4.60
N GLY A 635 43.81 47.50 3.62
CA GLY A 635 43.89 46.85 2.30
C GLY A 635 44.40 45.41 2.38
N LEU A 636 45.50 45.18 3.11
CA LEU A 636 46.07 43.85 3.29
C LEU A 636 45.15 42.93 4.12
N ALA A 637 44.46 43.47 5.12
CA ALA A 637 43.44 42.74 5.89
C ALA A 637 42.25 42.33 5.02
N PHE A 638 41.74 43.22 4.16
CA PHE A 638 40.67 42.92 3.21
C PHE A 638 41.07 41.80 2.23
N GLN A 639 42.26 41.89 1.64
CA GLN A 639 42.78 40.83 0.76
C GLN A 639 42.92 39.48 1.50
N LEU A 640 43.27 39.50 2.79
CA LEU A 640 43.40 38.30 3.62
C LEU A 640 42.03 37.67 3.92
N VAL A 641 40.98 38.49 4.14
CA VAL A 641 39.59 38.02 4.31
C VAL A 641 39.05 37.41 3.01
N GLU A 642 39.21 38.08 1.87
CA GLU A 642 38.81 37.55 0.55
C GLU A 642 39.55 36.23 0.21
N ASN A 643 40.77 36.05 0.72
CA ASN A 643 41.54 34.81 0.56
C ASN A 643 41.34 33.79 1.69
N LEU A 644 40.30 33.96 2.52
CA LEU A 644 39.90 33.08 3.62
C LEU A 644 41.05 32.78 4.60
N GLY A 645 41.89 33.79 4.85
CA GLY A 645 42.97 33.76 5.84
C GLY A 645 44.32 33.24 5.35
N VAL A 646 44.52 33.03 4.03
CA VAL A 646 45.82 32.60 3.45
C VAL A 646 46.19 33.40 2.19
N LEU A 647 47.17 34.30 2.32
CA LEU A 647 47.82 35.03 1.22
C LEU A 647 49.23 34.48 0.93
N PHE A 648 49.61 34.46 -0.35
CA PHE A 648 50.99 34.24 -0.76
C PHE A 648 51.77 35.56 -0.68
N ARG A 649 52.83 35.61 0.15
CA ARG A 649 53.61 36.83 0.42
C ARG A 649 54.27 37.43 -0.83
N ARG A 650 54.50 36.62 -1.86
CA ARG A 650 55.06 37.07 -3.15
C ARG A 650 54.12 38.03 -3.88
N ASP A 651 52.82 37.81 -3.79
CA ASP A 651 51.84 38.51 -4.63
C ASP A 651 51.43 39.86 -4.00
N VAL A 652 51.60 39.99 -2.68
CA VAL A 652 51.51 41.25 -1.89
C VAL A 652 52.87 41.84 -1.52
N ALA A 653 53.95 41.48 -2.25
CA ALA A 653 55.33 41.74 -1.80
C ALA A 653 55.69 43.23 -1.65
N GLU A 654 55.17 44.10 -2.53
CA GLU A 654 55.42 45.55 -2.44
C GLU A 654 54.56 46.21 -1.35
N GLU A 655 53.29 45.80 -1.17
CA GLU A 655 52.42 46.27 -0.08
C GLU A 655 53.03 45.95 1.30
N VAL A 656 53.49 44.72 1.49
CA VAL A 656 54.13 44.27 2.74
C VAL A 656 55.44 45.00 3.01
N LYS A 657 56.12 45.46 1.96
CA LYS A 657 57.38 46.22 2.02
C LYS A 657 57.15 47.71 2.29
N SER A 658 56.06 48.30 1.81
CA SER A 658 55.63 49.67 2.15
C SER A 658 54.89 49.76 3.49
N LEU A 659 54.32 48.66 3.98
CA LEU A 659 53.70 48.59 5.31
C LEU A 659 54.77 48.77 6.41
N ASP A 660 54.54 49.78 7.24
CA ASP A 660 55.38 50.18 8.37
C ASP A 660 55.31 49.18 9.55
N GLN A 661 56.03 49.49 10.64
CA GLN A 661 56.09 48.59 11.79
C GLN A 661 54.77 48.60 12.59
N ASP A 662 54.06 49.73 12.64
CA ASP A 662 52.83 49.87 13.42
C ASP A 662 51.61 49.24 12.70
N GLY A 663 51.50 49.40 11.38
CA GLY A 663 50.55 48.67 10.54
C GLY A 663 50.80 47.15 10.52
N ARG A 664 52.06 46.71 10.68
CA ARG A 664 52.38 45.30 10.96
C ARG A 664 52.03 44.87 12.38
N ALA A 665 52.08 45.78 13.36
CA ALA A 665 51.73 45.49 14.75
C ALA A 665 50.21 45.37 14.95
N SER A 666 49.42 46.25 14.33
CA SER A 666 47.95 46.20 14.38
C SER A 666 47.40 44.92 13.75
N ILE A 667 47.84 44.55 12.54
CA ILE A 667 47.47 43.28 11.89
C ILE A 667 47.85 42.05 12.73
N ARG A 668 48.98 42.09 13.48
CA ARG A 668 49.39 41.00 14.37
C ARG A 668 48.49 40.84 15.60
N LYS A 669 47.79 41.89 16.07
CA LYS A 669 46.81 41.77 17.18
C LYS A 669 45.71 40.75 16.84
N TYR A 670 45.30 40.71 15.58
CA TYR A 670 44.32 39.76 15.03
C TYR A 670 44.89 38.36 14.76
N GLY A 671 46.09 38.03 15.26
CA GLY A 671 46.68 36.70 15.18
C GLY A 671 47.36 36.36 13.84
N VAL A 672 47.43 37.31 12.91
CA VAL A 672 48.06 37.11 11.59
C VAL A 672 49.57 36.95 11.72
N ARG A 673 50.14 35.91 11.10
CA ARG A 673 51.58 35.67 11.00
C ARG A 673 52.11 36.09 9.63
N PHE A 674 53.21 36.83 9.63
CA PHE A 674 53.99 37.19 8.45
C PHE A 674 55.14 36.19 8.27
N GLY A 675 54.88 35.11 7.55
CA GLY A 675 55.88 34.08 7.22
C GLY A 675 56.88 34.54 6.14
N ALA A 676 57.82 33.66 5.79
CA ALA A 676 58.69 33.81 4.63
C ALA A 676 57.91 33.65 3.31
N TYR A 677 56.97 32.71 3.22
CA TYR A 677 56.23 32.44 1.98
C TYR A 677 54.77 32.91 2.00
N HIS A 678 54.11 32.88 3.16
CA HIS A 678 52.68 33.23 3.30
C HIS A 678 52.43 34.28 4.39
N ILE A 679 51.31 34.99 4.26
CA ILE A 679 50.71 35.78 5.34
C ILE A 679 49.37 35.12 5.66
N PHE A 680 49.21 34.65 6.89
CA PHE A 680 48.13 33.72 7.21
C PHE A 680 47.68 33.79 8.68
N LEU A 681 46.46 33.30 8.94
CA LEU A 681 45.89 33.10 10.27
C LEU A 681 46.10 31.64 10.73
N PRO A 682 47.04 31.34 11.65
CA PRO A 682 47.38 29.95 12.01
C PRO A 682 46.23 29.17 12.64
N ALA A 683 45.29 29.86 13.29
CA ALA A 683 44.09 29.27 13.87
C ALA A 683 43.17 28.63 12.83
N LEU A 684 43.17 29.13 11.59
CA LEU A 684 42.33 28.62 10.50
C LEU A 684 42.91 27.38 9.82
N LEU A 685 44.17 27.02 10.10
CA LEU A 685 44.81 25.77 9.64
C LEU A 685 44.48 24.56 10.53
N LYS A 686 43.55 24.72 11.49
CA LYS A 686 43.00 23.61 12.28
C LYS A 686 41.88 22.89 11.50
N PRO A 687 41.59 21.60 11.77
CA PRO A 687 40.60 20.82 11.02
C PRO A 687 39.24 21.50 10.84
N ALA A 688 38.51 21.81 11.93
CA ALA A 688 37.16 22.36 11.83
C ALA A 688 37.08 23.75 11.14
N PRO A 689 37.99 24.72 11.40
CA PRO A 689 38.08 25.93 10.60
C PRO A 689 38.37 25.69 9.10
N ALA A 690 39.29 24.78 8.77
CA ALA A 690 39.63 24.47 7.38
C ALA A 690 38.47 23.76 6.65
N GLU A 691 37.77 22.87 7.34
CA GLU A 691 36.55 22.20 6.86
C GLU A 691 35.45 23.21 6.54
N LEU A 692 35.15 24.11 7.47
CA LEU A 692 34.12 25.13 7.29
C LEU A 692 34.51 26.16 6.21
N ILE A 693 35.78 26.55 6.12
CA ILE A 693 36.31 27.37 5.01
C ILE A 693 36.13 26.66 3.66
N THR A 694 36.39 25.36 3.61
CA THR A 694 36.25 24.55 2.40
C THR A 694 34.78 24.42 1.98
N LEU A 695 33.86 24.17 2.92
CA LEU A 695 32.41 24.14 2.70
C LEU A 695 31.88 25.50 2.20
N LEU A 696 32.21 26.60 2.88
CA LEU A 696 31.73 27.94 2.48
C LEU A 696 32.29 28.39 1.12
N TRP A 697 33.53 28.04 0.81
CA TRP A 697 34.08 28.27 -0.53
C TRP A 697 33.39 27.41 -1.59
N ALA A 698 33.21 26.11 -1.33
CA ALA A 698 32.55 25.19 -2.26
C ALA A 698 31.09 25.60 -2.54
N LEU A 699 30.36 26.06 -1.53
CA LEU A 699 29.01 26.61 -1.68
C LEU A 699 28.95 27.83 -2.62
N LYS A 700 29.97 28.71 -2.62
CA LYS A 700 29.99 29.90 -3.50
C LYS A 700 30.56 29.61 -4.91
N ASN A 701 31.37 28.56 -5.07
CA ASN A 701 32.13 28.27 -6.30
C ASN A 701 31.72 26.96 -6.99
N ASP A 702 30.54 26.44 -6.68
CA ASP A 702 29.98 25.18 -7.21
C ASP A 702 30.96 23.99 -7.05
N GLY A 703 31.48 23.86 -5.83
CA GLY A 703 32.62 23.01 -5.50
C GLY A 703 32.30 21.70 -4.77
N LEU A 704 31.03 21.44 -4.41
CA LEU A 704 30.67 20.27 -3.58
C LEU A 704 30.84 18.94 -4.33
N ASP A 705 30.47 18.90 -5.62
CA ASP A 705 30.54 17.70 -6.46
C ASP A 705 31.91 17.52 -7.16
N LYS A 706 32.95 18.23 -6.69
CA LYS A 706 34.29 18.22 -7.31
C LYS A 706 35.28 17.30 -6.59
N ALA A 707 36.14 16.64 -7.37
CA ALA A 707 37.21 15.80 -6.85
C ALA A 707 38.15 16.56 -5.89
N GLY A 708 38.40 15.97 -4.71
CA GLY A 708 39.17 16.58 -3.62
C GLY A 708 38.34 17.33 -2.57
N TYR A 709 37.03 17.47 -2.75
CA TYR A 709 36.15 18.00 -1.71
C TYR A 709 35.99 17.00 -0.56
N GLY A 710 36.23 17.45 0.68
CA GLY A 710 36.20 16.61 1.88
C GLY A 710 37.48 15.78 2.11
N ASP A 711 38.05 15.16 1.07
CA ASP A 711 39.18 14.19 1.16
C ASP A 711 40.38 14.65 2.00
N LEU A 712 40.70 15.95 1.95
CA LEU A 712 41.90 16.51 2.60
C LEU A 712 41.70 16.82 4.10
N ILE A 713 40.46 16.92 4.57
CA ILE A 713 40.16 17.26 5.97
C ILE A 713 40.49 16.09 6.93
N PRO A 714 40.15 14.82 6.64
CA PRO A 714 40.63 13.67 7.43
C PRO A 714 42.16 13.58 7.51
N MET A 715 42.87 13.91 6.43
CA MET A 715 44.34 13.93 6.45
C MET A 715 44.91 15.03 7.37
N LEU A 716 44.27 16.20 7.41
CA LEU A 716 44.60 17.29 8.33
C LEU A 716 44.26 16.94 9.80
N ALA A 717 43.11 16.29 10.03
CA ALA A 717 42.68 15.81 11.34
C ALA A 717 43.62 14.71 11.90
N ALA A 718 44.09 13.81 11.03
CA ALA A 718 45.14 12.83 11.34
C ALA A 718 46.55 13.46 11.53
N GLY A 719 46.66 14.79 11.62
CA GLY A 719 47.88 15.50 11.97
C GLY A 719 48.97 15.53 10.91
N ARG A 720 48.74 15.01 9.69
CA ARG A 720 49.79 14.87 8.67
C ARG A 720 50.38 16.23 8.28
N THR A 721 51.70 16.34 8.34
CA THR A 721 52.47 17.56 8.02
C THR A 721 52.61 17.80 6.51
N SER A 722 52.63 16.72 5.73
CA SER A 722 52.48 16.74 4.28
C SER A 722 51.76 15.49 3.76
N VAL A 723 51.23 15.59 2.55
CA VAL A 723 50.47 14.53 1.85
C VAL A 723 50.95 14.41 0.40
N VAL A 724 50.74 13.24 -0.22
CA VAL A 724 50.93 13.08 -1.67
C VAL A 724 49.81 13.82 -2.41
N THR A 725 50.12 14.43 -3.54
CA THR A 725 49.13 15.13 -4.38
C THR A 725 48.44 14.16 -5.33
N ASP A 726 47.11 14.20 -5.37
CA ASP A 726 46.36 13.56 -6.45
C ASP A 726 46.22 14.55 -7.63
N PRO A 727 46.57 14.17 -8.88
CA PRO A 727 46.38 15.01 -10.05
C PRO A 727 44.92 15.32 -10.41
N SER A 728 43.94 14.55 -9.91
CA SER A 728 42.51 14.75 -10.15
C SER A 728 41.88 15.81 -9.24
N PHE A 729 42.47 16.10 -8.08
CA PHE A 729 41.93 17.04 -7.11
C PHE A 729 42.15 18.51 -7.54
N GLU A 730 41.14 19.38 -7.37
CA GLU A 730 41.35 20.80 -7.62
C GLU A 730 42.38 21.38 -6.64
N ARG A 731 43.43 22.03 -7.18
CA ARG A 731 44.54 22.62 -6.39
C ARG A 731 44.07 23.62 -5.33
N THR A 732 42.87 24.18 -5.48
CA THR A 732 42.26 25.09 -4.52
C THR A 732 41.90 24.40 -3.20
N PHE A 733 41.46 23.13 -3.23
CA PHE A 733 41.13 22.40 -2.00
C PHE A 733 42.35 22.21 -1.10
N TYR A 734 43.55 21.99 -1.68
CA TYR A 734 44.79 22.00 -0.90
C TYR A 734 45.02 23.34 -0.19
N LYS A 735 44.82 24.48 -0.86
CA LYS A 735 44.94 25.81 -0.25
C LYS A 735 43.95 26.00 0.91
N LEU A 736 42.69 25.62 0.71
CA LEU A 736 41.61 25.75 1.70
C LEU A 736 41.83 24.85 2.92
N ALA A 737 42.32 23.62 2.70
CA ALA A 737 42.75 22.69 3.74
C ALA A 737 44.10 23.08 4.40
N GLY A 738 44.67 24.25 4.09
CA GLY A 738 45.89 24.76 4.74
C GLY A 738 47.22 24.19 4.22
N PHE A 739 47.21 23.50 3.07
CA PHE A 739 48.39 22.98 2.40
C PHE A 739 48.79 23.84 1.19
N ARG A 740 50.08 23.88 0.89
CA ARG A 740 50.59 24.37 -0.40
C ARG A 740 51.01 23.19 -1.27
N PHE A 741 50.45 23.13 -2.47
CA PHE A 741 50.80 22.19 -3.54
C PHE A 741 52.24 22.49 -4.05
N LEU A 742 53.13 21.48 -4.05
CA LEU A 742 54.58 21.62 -4.33
C LEU A 742 55.13 20.47 -5.21
N GLY A 743 54.47 20.13 -6.32
CA GLY A 743 54.87 19.01 -7.16
C GLY A 743 54.10 17.75 -6.76
N LYS A 744 54.80 16.64 -6.47
CA LYS A 744 54.16 15.38 -6.02
C LYS A 744 53.62 15.42 -4.58
N ARG A 745 53.93 16.44 -3.79
CA ARG A 745 53.48 16.58 -2.41
C ARG A 745 52.88 17.95 -2.13
N ALA A 746 51.91 17.98 -1.22
CA ALA A 746 51.35 19.18 -0.64
C ALA A 746 51.74 19.24 0.84
N VAL A 747 52.27 20.39 1.29
CA VAL A 747 52.83 20.55 2.64
C VAL A 747 52.05 21.63 3.39
N ARG A 748 51.74 21.41 4.67
CA ARG A 748 51.04 22.39 5.50
C ARG A 748 51.82 23.71 5.59
N ILE A 749 51.08 24.82 5.49
CA ILE A 749 51.63 26.18 5.50
C ILE A 749 52.44 26.44 6.78
N ASP A 750 51.94 26.04 7.95
CA ASP A 750 52.63 26.23 9.23
C ASP A 750 53.89 25.37 9.42
N ILE A 751 54.07 24.34 8.57
CA ILE A 751 55.29 23.53 8.50
C ILE A 751 56.29 24.15 7.52
N LEU A 752 55.82 24.69 6.39
CA LEU A 752 56.66 25.40 5.41
C LEU A 752 57.30 26.67 5.99
N GLU A 753 56.60 27.42 6.83
CA GLU A 753 57.21 28.56 7.51
C GLU A 753 58.22 28.12 8.58
N ARG A 754 57.96 27.02 9.31
CA ARG A 754 58.95 26.42 10.23
C ARG A 754 60.21 25.95 9.49
N LEU A 755 60.05 25.34 8.31
CA LEU A 755 61.17 24.99 7.42
C LEU A 755 61.96 26.25 6.99
N ALA A 756 61.28 27.35 6.66
CA ALA A 756 61.94 28.61 6.33
C ALA A 756 62.69 29.23 7.52
N ASP A 757 62.16 29.08 8.74
CA ASP A 757 62.82 29.51 9.97
C ASP A 757 64.04 28.63 10.32
N LEU A 758 64.06 27.35 9.96
CA LEU A 758 65.25 26.48 10.04
C LEU A 758 66.32 26.84 8.99
N ILE A 759 65.91 27.13 7.74
CA ILE A 759 66.85 27.45 6.65
C ILE A 759 67.48 28.84 6.80
N ARG A 760 66.74 29.82 7.37
CA ARG A 760 67.20 31.22 7.46
C ARG A 760 68.53 31.40 8.22
N PRO A 761 68.76 30.79 9.40
CA PRO A 761 70.07 30.80 10.05
C PRO A 761 71.19 30.23 9.19
N LEU A 762 70.96 29.16 8.42
CA LEU A 762 71.99 28.52 7.59
C LEU A 762 72.48 29.46 6.47
N LEU A 763 71.57 30.30 5.95
CA LEU A 763 71.83 31.32 4.93
C LEU A 763 72.24 32.69 5.50
N GLN A 764 72.32 32.84 6.83
CA GLN A 764 72.78 34.04 7.52
C GLN A 764 74.09 33.82 8.28
N TRP A 765 74.43 32.56 8.56
CA TRP A 765 75.71 32.14 9.08
C TRP A 765 76.86 32.55 8.15
N LYS A 766 78.04 32.80 8.73
CA LYS A 766 79.25 33.15 7.99
C LYS A 766 80.36 32.16 8.36
N PRO A 767 81.16 31.67 7.39
CA PRO A 767 82.34 30.85 7.69
C PRO A 767 83.20 31.46 8.79
N GLY A 768 83.49 30.66 9.82
CA GLY A 768 84.26 31.07 11.01
C GLY A 768 83.43 31.48 12.23
N ALA A 769 82.11 31.68 12.13
CA ALA A 769 81.26 31.94 13.29
C ALA A 769 80.91 30.64 14.04
N GLN A 770 81.00 30.63 15.38
CA GLN A 770 80.61 29.49 16.22
C GLN A 770 79.40 29.81 17.13
N PRO A 771 78.55 28.81 17.45
CA PRO A 771 78.53 27.45 16.89
C PRO A 771 78.08 27.46 15.41
N ARG A 772 78.55 26.50 14.61
CA ARG A 772 78.06 26.29 13.23
C ARG A 772 76.70 25.55 13.30
N PRO A 773 75.61 26.10 12.73
CA PRO A 773 74.35 25.37 12.61
C PRO A 773 74.50 24.11 11.76
N GLU A 774 73.82 23.03 12.13
CA GLU A 774 73.75 21.81 11.33
C GLU A 774 73.20 22.12 9.92
N GLY A 775 73.85 21.61 8.88
CA GLY A 775 73.50 21.89 7.48
C GLY A 775 74.04 23.20 6.89
N ALA A 776 74.64 24.11 7.68
CA ALA A 776 75.28 25.32 7.12
C ALA A 776 76.60 24.99 6.39
N TYR A 777 76.77 25.50 5.16
CA TYR A 777 77.94 25.22 4.31
C TYR A 777 78.86 26.45 4.13
N ASP A 778 78.43 27.47 3.39
CA ASP A 778 79.27 28.64 3.05
C ASP A 778 78.59 30.00 3.31
N GLY A 779 77.44 30.00 3.99
CA GLY A 779 76.61 31.19 4.22
C GLY A 779 75.79 31.64 3.00
N ARG A 780 75.79 30.87 1.91
CA ARG A 780 74.97 31.08 0.71
C ARG A 780 74.28 29.80 0.24
N ARG A 781 74.81 28.64 0.64
CA ARG A 781 74.33 27.29 0.41
C ARG A 781 74.17 26.53 1.74
N PHE A 782 73.25 25.55 1.76
CA PHE A 782 73.02 24.63 2.89
C PHE A 782 72.74 23.20 2.38
N THR A 783 72.90 22.20 3.25
CA THR A 783 72.43 20.82 3.01
C THR A 783 71.13 20.56 3.77
N ALA A 784 70.26 19.69 3.25
CA ALA A 784 69.08 19.25 3.98
C ALA A 784 69.49 18.40 5.20
N THR A 785 68.88 18.66 6.35
CA THR A 785 69.17 17.99 7.64
C THR A 785 68.07 17.00 8.01
N THR A 786 68.38 16.04 8.90
CA THR A 786 67.41 15.09 9.44
C THR A 786 66.23 15.80 10.13
N SER A 787 66.49 16.95 10.76
CA SER A 787 65.46 17.80 11.38
C SER A 787 64.47 18.39 10.36
N MET A 788 64.93 18.76 9.15
CA MET A 788 64.03 19.23 8.07
C MET A 788 63.14 18.11 7.53
N LEU A 789 63.71 16.92 7.29
CA LEU A 789 62.98 15.74 6.83
C LEU A 789 61.89 15.33 7.84
N SER A 790 62.26 15.32 9.13
CA SER A 790 61.38 14.96 10.24
C SER A 790 60.14 15.85 10.33
N ILE A 791 60.29 17.19 10.33
CA ILE A 791 59.12 18.09 10.42
C ILE A 791 58.18 18.01 9.22
N LEU A 792 58.67 17.57 8.06
CA LEU A 792 57.88 17.44 6.82
C LEU A 792 57.21 16.07 6.68
N GLY A 793 57.63 15.04 7.42
CA GLY A 793 57.18 13.67 7.22
C GLY A 793 57.50 13.15 5.81
N ALA A 794 58.68 13.51 5.29
CA ALA A 794 59.04 13.40 3.88
C ALA A 794 60.39 12.69 3.66
N THR A 795 60.55 12.03 2.52
CA THR A 795 61.80 11.36 2.12
C THR A 795 62.85 12.37 1.61
N PRO A 796 64.13 11.98 1.45
CA PRO A 796 65.14 12.84 0.82
C PRO A 796 64.75 13.30 -0.59
N ASP A 797 64.12 12.43 -1.38
CA ASP A 797 63.70 12.74 -2.76
C ASP A 797 62.52 13.74 -2.77
N ASP A 798 61.59 13.59 -1.82
CA ASP A 798 60.50 14.56 -1.59
C ASP A 798 61.03 15.95 -1.19
N MET A 799 62.07 15.98 -0.35
CA MET A 799 62.73 17.22 0.10
C MET A 799 63.32 17.97 -1.10
N GLU A 800 63.86 17.26 -2.09
CA GLU A 800 64.36 17.85 -3.33
C GLU A 800 63.24 18.51 -4.16
N GLU A 801 62.07 17.88 -4.29
CA GLU A 801 60.92 18.49 -4.97
C GLU A 801 60.34 19.68 -4.19
N ILE A 802 60.20 19.57 -2.86
CA ILE A 802 59.72 20.63 -1.98
C ILE A 802 60.61 21.88 -2.09
N LEU A 803 61.94 21.73 -2.04
CA LEU A 803 62.86 22.87 -2.14
C LEU A 803 62.85 23.50 -3.55
N LYS A 804 62.76 22.70 -4.62
CA LYS A 804 62.54 23.21 -5.99
C LYS A 804 61.23 24.01 -6.08
N GLY A 805 60.13 23.49 -5.52
CA GLY A 805 58.81 24.14 -5.51
C GLY A 805 58.70 25.39 -4.63
N LEU A 806 59.62 25.56 -3.66
CA LEU A 806 59.80 26.78 -2.88
C LEU A 806 60.68 27.83 -3.58
N GLY A 807 61.42 27.45 -4.63
CA GLY A 807 62.27 28.34 -5.43
C GLY A 807 63.77 28.25 -5.15
N TYR A 808 64.22 27.20 -4.45
CA TYR A 808 65.64 26.91 -4.29
C TYR A 808 66.19 26.14 -5.50
N ARG A 809 67.52 26.20 -5.68
CA ARG A 809 68.28 25.44 -6.66
C ARG A 809 69.34 24.62 -5.93
N ALA A 810 69.53 23.37 -6.35
CA ALA A 810 70.59 22.51 -5.88
C ALA A 810 71.80 22.60 -6.83
N ASP A 811 72.98 22.82 -6.27
CA ASP A 811 74.26 22.56 -6.93
C ASP A 811 74.75 21.18 -6.46
N SER A 812 75.08 20.28 -7.39
CA SER A 812 75.56 18.93 -7.07
C SER A 812 77.08 18.94 -6.86
N VAL A 813 77.57 18.38 -5.75
CA VAL A 813 78.99 18.34 -5.37
C VAL A 813 79.36 16.93 -4.89
N LYS A 814 80.57 16.44 -5.16
CA LYS A 814 81.02 15.14 -4.64
C LYS A 814 81.05 15.15 -3.11
N ALA A 815 80.77 14.01 -2.49
CA ALA A 815 80.81 13.88 -1.03
C ALA A 815 82.19 14.21 -0.45
N GLU A 816 83.26 13.83 -1.15
CA GLU A 816 84.67 14.12 -0.81
C GLU A 816 84.94 15.63 -0.75
N ASP A 817 84.61 16.37 -1.82
CA ASP A 817 84.81 17.82 -1.92
C ASP A 817 84.01 18.58 -0.83
N ALA A 818 82.75 18.15 -0.60
CA ALA A 818 81.89 18.74 0.42
C ALA A 818 82.41 18.48 1.84
N ALA A 819 82.90 17.26 2.12
CA ALA A 819 83.50 16.91 3.40
C ALA A 819 84.82 17.67 3.64
N ALA A 820 85.69 17.77 2.64
CA ALA A 820 86.95 18.51 2.72
C ALA A 820 86.73 20.00 3.01
N PHE A 821 85.76 20.63 2.34
CA PHE A 821 85.40 22.03 2.58
C PHE A 821 84.87 22.28 4.00
N LEU A 822 84.06 21.36 4.54
CA LEU A 822 83.55 21.45 5.91
C LEU A 822 84.64 21.15 6.96
N ALA A 823 85.53 20.20 6.70
CA ALA A 823 86.70 19.93 7.55
C ALA A 823 87.63 21.15 7.64
N GLY A 824 87.85 21.87 6.54
CA GLY A 824 88.59 23.13 6.51
C GLY A 824 87.96 24.29 7.30
N GLN A 825 86.73 24.14 7.79
CA GLN A 825 86.05 25.10 8.68
C GLN A 825 85.88 24.57 10.11
N GLY A 826 86.17 23.30 10.37
CA GLY A 826 86.10 22.66 11.68
C GLY A 826 87.43 22.77 12.44
N GLY A 827 87.50 23.67 13.41
CA GLY A 827 88.62 23.67 14.38
C GLY A 827 88.65 22.34 15.14
N ALA A 828 89.77 21.64 15.11
CA ALA A 828 89.86 20.24 15.54
C ALA A 828 89.73 20.06 17.07
N VAL A 829 88.92 19.08 17.47
CA VAL A 829 89.01 18.40 18.77
C VAL A 829 88.91 16.89 18.48
N ALA A 830 89.71 16.08 19.18
CA ALA A 830 89.93 14.68 18.87
C ALA A 830 88.85 13.72 19.43
N THR A 831 88.86 12.49 18.91
CA THR A 831 88.06 11.36 19.37
C THR A 831 88.37 10.95 20.81
N ALA A 832 87.33 10.70 21.61
CA ALA A 832 87.38 9.78 22.74
C ALA A 832 86.19 8.83 22.61
N ALA A 833 86.46 7.53 22.49
CA ALA A 833 85.44 6.49 22.48
C ALA A 833 85.28 5.93 23.91
N THR A 834 84.05 5.65 24.33
CA THR A 834 83.77 4.91 25.56
C THR A 834 82.56 4.02 25.32
N GLN A 835 82.64 2.78 25.78
CA GLN A 835 81.61 1.75 25.60
C GLN A 835 80.46 1.95 26.58
N VAL A 836 79.27 1.48 26.22
CA VAL A 836 78.20 1.16 27.17
C VAL A 836 77.59 -0.18 26.77
N GLU A 837 77.77 -1.19 27.62
CA GLU A 837 76.93 -2.40 27.65
C GLU A 837 75.88 -2.27 28.77
N PRO A 838 74.81 -3.09 28.76
CA PRO A 838 73.53 -2.70 29.37
C PRO A 838 73.37 -3.12 30.84
N VAL A 839 72.41 -2.48 31.50
CA VAL A 839 71.69 -3.00 32.67
C VAL A 839 70.18 -2.83 32.40
N ALA A 840 69.37 -3.76 32.88
CA ALA A 840 67.93 -3.84 32.61
C ALA A 840 67.10 -3.68 33.91
N GLU A 841 65.77 -3.60 33.74
CA GLU A 841 64.73 -3.78 34.78
C GLU A 841 64.69 -2.75 35.93
N ALA A 842 63.55 -2.46 36.58
CA ALA A 842 62.14 -2.63 36.27
C ALA A 842 61.31 -1.82 37.32
N ALA A 843 59.98 -1.85 37.19
CA ALA A 843 58.98 -1.57 38.24
C ALA A 843 58.86 -0.13 38.81
N ALA A 844 57.64 0.42 38.68
CA ALA A 844 56.72 0.82 39.77
C ALA A 844 57.19 1.84 40.86
N ASP A 845 56.30 2.62 41.50
CA ASP A 845 54.83 2.46 41.61
C ASP A 845 54.09 3.78 41.92
N HIS A 846 52.75 3.73 42.00
CA HIS A 846 51.77 4.46 42.89
C HIS A 846 52.16 5.82 43.59
N ASP A 847 51.29 6.78 43.96
CA ASP A 847 49.81 6.97 44.03
C ASP A 847 49.51 8.44 44.49
N ASP A 848 48.30 9.02 44.62
CA ASP A 848 46.90 8.78 44.20
C ASP A 848 46.10 10.11 44.41
N ALA A 849 44.75 10.05 44.31
CA ALA A 849 43.71 10.77 45.07
C ALA A 849 42.98 11.94 44.37
N ASP A 850 41.64 12.05 44.39
CA ASP A 850 40.54 11.14 44.84
C ASP A 850 39.16 11.72 44.36
N ALA A 851 38.09 10.91 44.43
CA ALA A 851 36.65 11.29 44.51
C ALA A 851 35.97 12.01 43.30
N SER A 852 34.66 11.86 43.02
CA SER A 852 33.56 10.95 43.42
C SER A 852 32.30 11.27 42.57
N ALA A 853 31.19 10.51 42.46
CA ALA A 853 30.88 9.06 42.59
C ALA A 853 29.43 8.81 42.04
N ASP A 854 28.94 7.58 42.15
CA ASP A 854 27.52 7.13 42.11
C ASP A 854 26.68 7.22 40.80
N ALA A 855 25.84 6.23 40.43
CA ALA A 855 25.71 4.83 40.90
C ALA A 855 24.95 3.91 39.90
N GLU A 856 25.09 2.60 40.13
CA GLU A 856 24.47 1.39 39.53
C GLU A 856 22.91 1.25 39.69
N PRO A 857 22.19 0.14 39.30
CA PRO A 857 22.62 -1.23 38.90
C PRO A 857 21.85 -1.99 37.77
N ALA A 858 22.36 -3.21 37.48
CA ALA A 858 21.71 -4.42 36.90
C ALA A 858 21.23 -4.40 35.41
N ALA A 859 21.46 -5.40 34.53
CA ALA A 859 21.50 -6.89 34.58
C ALA A 859 20.09 -7.55 34.44
N GLU A 860 19.87 -8.74 33.85
CA GLU A 860 20.78 -9.84 33.44
C GLU A 860 20.13 -10.79 32.36
N ALA A 861 20.64 -12.03 32.18
CA ALA A 861 20.20 -13.16 31.31
C ALA A 861 20.58 -13.06 29.79
N GLU A 862 21.42 -13.92 29.18
CA GLU A 862 21.51 -15.41 29.03
C GLU A 862 20.80 -15.95 27.74
N ALA A 863 21.27 -16.98 27.00
CA ALA A 863 22.59 -17.64 26.88
C ALA A 863 22.65 -18.66 25.68
N SER A 864 23.86 -19.15 25.37
CA SER A 864 24.21 -20.50 24.84
C SER A 864 24.37 -20.81 23.31
N ALA A 865 25.39 -21.66 23.04
CA ALA A 865 25.62 -22.60 21.91
C ALA A 865 25.80 -22.08 20.45
N SER A 866 26.63 -22.68 19.57
CA SER A 866 27.76 -23.65 19.70
C SER A 866 28.59 -23.72 18.38
N ALA A 867 29.75 -24.41 18.39
CA ALA A 867 30.57 -24.72 17.20
C ALA A 867 29.92 -25.84 16.31
N GLU A 868 30.40 -26.28 15.13
CA GLU A 868 31.76 -26.41 14.54
C GLU A 868 31.78 -26.22 12.97
N PRO A 869 32.95 -26.29 12.27
CA PRO A 869 33.13 -25.72 10.91
C PRO A 869 33.26 -26.72 9.74
N ALA A 870 33.47 -26.20 8.52
CA ALA A 870 34.00 -26.90 7.34
C ALA A 870 34.94 -25.98 6.52
N ALA A 871 35.83 -26.55 5.72
CA ALA A 871 36.99 -25.86 5.12
C ALA A 871 36.93 -25.71 3.59
N VAL A 872 37.82 -24.86 3.03
CA VAL A 872 38.42 -25.05 1.69
C VAL A 872 39.93 -24.80 1.78
N GLU A 873 40.65 -25.54 0.95
CA GLU A 873 42.09 -25.78 0.87
C GLU A 873 42.99 -24.55 0.69
N GLY A 874 44.30 -24.77 0.91
CA GLY A 874 45.38 -23.94 0.38
C GLY A 874 46.52 -24.83 -0.11
N GLU A 875 47.29 -24.36 -1.09
CA GLU A 875 48.44 -25.07 -1.66
C GLU A 875 49.64 -24.12 -1.74
N ALA A 876 50.86 -24.62 -1.49
CA ALA A 876 52.07 -23.81 -1.40
C ALA A 876 53.27 -24.56 -1.99
N VAL A 877 54.09 -23.88 -2.81
CA VAL A 877 55.28 -24.48 -3.43
C VAL A 877 56.49 -23.54 -3.33
N ALA A 878 57.50 -24.04 -2.61
CA ALA A 878 58.95 -23.78 -2.68
C ALA A 878 59.48 -22.36 -2.96
N ALA A 879 60.36 -21.91 -2.05
CA ALA A 879 61.41 -20.95 -2.38
C ALA A 879 62.62 -21.67 -3.03
N GLN A 880 63.30 -20.98 -3.94
CA GLN A 880 64.68 -21.27 -4.32
C GLN A 880 65.49 -19.98 -4.25
N ALA A 881 66.60 -20.02 -3.51
CA ALA A 881 67.71 -19.09 -3.70
C ALA A 881 68.71 -19.71 -4.68
N PRO A 882 69.43 -18.89 -5.46
CA PRO A 882 70.87 -19.07 -5.46
C PRO A 882 71.69 -17.77 -5.50
N ALA A 883 72.98 -17.96 -5.22
CA ALA A 883 74.12 -17.09 -5.55
C ALA A 883 74.34 -15.81 -4.72
N GLU A 884 75.58 -15.68 -4.24
CA GLU A 884 76.21 -14.42 -3.89
C GLU A 884 76.63 -13.73 -5.20
N GLU A 885 76.27 -12.46 -5.38
CA GLU A 885 76.90 -11.59 -6.39
C GLU A 885 77.39 -10.29 -5.75
N GLY A 886 78.51 -9.80 -6.28
CA GLY A 886 78.99 -8.41 -6.22
C GLY A 886 78.71 -7.59 -4.95
N ALA A 887 79.76 -7.36 -4.15
CA ALA A 887 79.86 -6.10 -3.41
C ALA A 887 80.08 -4.94 -4.40
N GLU A 888 79.03 -4.52 -5.10
CA GLU A 888 79.07 -3.31 -5.92
C GLU A 888 79.37 -2.10 -5.03
N ALA A 889 80.37 -1.33 -5.43
CA ALA A 889 80.68 -0.08 -4.75
C ALA A 889 79.53 0.91 -5.00
N VAL A 890 78.72 1.14 -3.96
CA VAL A 890 77.66 2.17 -4.00
C VAL A 890 78.32 3.51 -4.30
N GLU A 891 78.16 4.01 -5.53
CA GLU A 891 78.64 5.34 -5.90
C GLU A 891 78.08 6.37 -4.91
N ALA A 892 78.98 7.10 -4.24
CA ALA A 892 78.61 8.02 -3.18
C ALA A 892 77.72 9.13 -3.74
N LYS A 893 76.39 9.00 -3.52
CA LYS A 893 75.38 9.95 -4.00
C LYS A 893 75.84 11.39 -3.72
N PRO A 894 75.89 12.27 -4.73
CA PRO A 894 76.48 13.59 -4.57
C PRO A 894 75.65 14.44 -3.61
N VAL A 895 76.35 15.27 -2.84
CA VAL A 895 75.76 16.15 -1.84
C VAL A 895 75.11 17.34 -2.55
N LEU A 896 73.80 17.47 -2.40
CA LEU A 896 73.02 18.58 -2.95
C LEU A 896 73.15 19.82 -2.05
N LEU A 897 73.82 20.86 -2.56
CA LEU A 897 73.98 22.15 -1.90
C LEU A 897 72.90 23.15 -2.38
N TRP A 898 72.04 23.58 -1.48
CA TRP A 898 70.84 24.36 -1.80
C TRP A 898 71.04 25.86 -1.62
N ARG A 899 70.68 26.65 -2.63
CA ARG A 899 70.68 28.13 -2.60
C ARG A 899 69.35 28.72 -3.11
N PRO A 900 68.93 29.91 -2.65
CA PRO A 900 67.81 30.63 -3.25
C PRO A 900 68.09 30.96 -4.73
N GLY A 901 67.12 30.72 -5.62
CA GLY A 901 67.23 31.09 -7.03
C GLY A 901 67.12 32.59 -7.28
N THR A 902 67.86 33.13 -8.26
CA THR A 902 67.79 34.57 -8.59
C THR A 902 66.70 34.87 -9.63
N ARG A 903 66.34 36.16 -9.77
CA ARG A 903 65.38 36.64 -10.79
C ARG A 903 65.81 36.32 -12.23
N GLN A 904 67.10 36.11 -12.47
CA GLN A 904 67.67 35.83 -13.80
C GLN A 904 67.62 34.32 -14.13
N ASP A 905 67.79 33.46 -13.12
CA ASP A 905 67.70 31.99 -13.27
C ASP A 905 66.28 31.54 -13.64
N ASN A 906 65.25 32.17 -13.08
CA ASN A 906 63.86 31.81 -13.33
C ASN A 906 63.36 32.09 -14.76
N GLN A 907 64.13 32.79 -15.60
CA GLN A 907 63.82 32.86 -17.04
C GLN A 907 64.28 31.61 -17.82
N ARG A 908 65.29 30.86 -17.34
CA ARG A 908 65.81 29.67 -18.03
C ARG A 908 64.94 28.41 -17.91
N GLN A 909 63.91 28.44 -17.06
CA GLN A 909 62.82 27.45 -17.03
C GLN A 909 61.48 28.01 -17.56
N GLY A 910 61.49 29.20 -18.16
CA GLY A 910 60.32 29.87 -18.73
C GLY A 910 60.07 29.51 -20.19
N GLY A 911 59.79 28.24 -20.49
CA GLY A 911 59.32 27.83 -21.82
C GLY A 911 57.96 28.46 -22.13
N ARG A 912 57.94 29.53 -22.95
CA ARG A 912 56.71 30.19 -23.37
C ARG A 912 55.92 29.31 -24.34
N PRO A 913 54.62 29.03 -24.10
CA PRO A 913 53.68 28.83 -25.19
C PRO A 913 53.58 30.15 -25.96
N GLN A 914 54.10 30.18 -27.18
CA GLN A 914 54.06 31.38 -28.01
C GLN A 914 52.69 31.50 -28.68
N GLY A 915 51.83 32.36 -28.15
CA GLY A 915 50.67 32.83 -28.92
C GLY A 915 51.13 33.75 -30.05
N ASP A 916 50.74 33.47 -31.29
CA ASP A 916 50.91 34.37 -32.42
C ASP A 916 49.54 34.68 -33.06
N GLN A 917 49.00 35.86 -32.77
CA GLN A 917 47.89 36.42 -33.53
C GLN A 917 48.46 37.12 -34.77
N ARG A 918 48.31 36.51 -35.95
CA ARG A 918 48.52 37.20 -37.23
C ARG A 918 47.21 37.43 -37.97
N ARG A 919 46.93 38.71 -38.23
CA ARG A 919 45.92 39.13 -39.21
C ARG A 919 46.46 38.92 -40.63
N GLY A 920 45.56 38.57 -41.54
CA GLY A 920 45.57 39.13 -42.90
C GLY A 920 45.78 38.14 -44.05
N GLY A 921 44.80 38.14 -44.97
CA GLY A 921 44.99 37.79 -46.38
C GLY A 921 44.95 36.31 -46.76
N GLY A 922 44.00 35.97 -47.65
CA GLY A 922 44.22 34.91 -48.65
C GLY A 922 45.08 35.45 -49.82
N PRO A 923 45.19 34.75 -50.97
CA PRO A 923 44.14 33.89 -51.55
C PRO A 923 44.64 32.60 -52.24
N ARG A 924 43.70 31.86 -52.89
CA ARG A 924 43.93 30.93 -54.03
C ARG A 924 44.74 29.64 -53.72
N GLN A 925 44.71 28.56 -54.53
CA GLN A 925 43.69 27.95 -55.41
C GLN A 925 44.17 26.52 -55.75
N GLY A 926 43.29 25.54 -55.98
CA GLY A 926 43.67 24.31 -56.70
C GLY A 926 43.32 22.95 -56.06
N GLN A 927 42.63 22.14 -56.87
CA GLN A 927 42.72 20.69 -57.14
C GLN A 927 43.82 19.86 -56.41
N GLY A 928 43.64 18.56 -56.09
CA GLY A 928 42.49 17.64 -56.30
C GLY A 928 42.95 16.17 -56.54
N GLN A 929 42.05 15.18 -56.34
CA GLN A 929 42.28 13.70 -56.44
C GLN A 929 43.19 13.13 -55.31
N GLY A 930 43.13 11.86 -54.86
CA GLY A 930 42.26 10.67 -55.07
C GLY A 930 42.96 9.40 -54.48
N GLN A 931 42.36 8.26 -54.09
CA GLN A 931 40.95 7.79 -54.09
C GLN A 931 40.45 7.52 -52.63
N GLY A 932 40.00 6.37 -52.07
CA GLY A 932 39.76 4.94 -52.44
C GLY A 932 40.32 4.01 -51.33
N HIS A 933 39.63 3.07 -50.65
CA HIS A 933 38.28 2.46 -50.68
C HIS A 933 37.77 2.26 -49.21
N GLY A 934 36.53 1.86 -48.85
CA GLY A 934 35.27 1.65 -49.58
C GLY A 934 34.26 0.77 -48.78
N GLN A 935 32.94 0.90 -49.06
CA GLN A 935 31.78 0.14 -48.47
C GLN A 935 31.53 0.39 -46.96
N GLY A 936 30.32 0.30 -46.37
CA GLY A 936 28.94 -0.06 -46.78
C GLY A 936 28.25 -0.72 -45.56
N GLU A 937 27.02 -0.51 -45.10
CA GLU A 937 25.73 0.03 -45.62
C GLU A 937 25.14 1.07 -44.60
N GLY A 938 24.02 1.80 -44.72
CA GLY A 938 22.78 1.74 -45.53
C GLY A 938 21.62 1.09 -44.73
N ARG A 939 20.35 1.53 -44.67
CA ARG A 939 19.53 2.70 -45.15
C ARG A 939 18.25 2.72 -44.25
N GLU A 940 17.35 3.70 -44.08
CA GLU A 940 17.14 5.15 -44.34
C GLU A 940 15.88 5.56 -43.51
N GLY A 941 15.38 6.80 -43.38
CA GLY A 941 15.83 8.11 -43.90
C GLY A 941 14.70 9.05 -44.35
N GLY A 942 14.23 9.97 -43.49
CA GLY A 942 13.50 11.20 -43.88
C GLY A 942 11.98 11.27 -43.61
N ARG A 943 11.26 12.36 -43.92
CA ARG A 943 11.65 13.77 -44.17
C ARG A 943 10.40 14.69 -44.28
N LYS A 944 10.53 15.96 -43.89
CA LYS A 944 9.74 17.16 -44.33
C LYS A 944 8.21 17.22 -44.11
N GLY A 945 7.81 18.21 -43.31
CA GLY A 945 7.26 19.48 -43.88
C GLY A 945 5.75 19.73 -43.75
N GLY A 946 5.38 20.93 -43.26
CA GLY A 946 3.99 21.39 -43.21
C GLY A 946 3.78 22.65 -42.36
N ALA A 947 3.77 23.82 -43.03
CA ALA A 947 3.31 25.11 -42.51
C ALA A 947 2.41 25.74 -43.61
N PRO A 948 1.68 26.88 -43.43
CA PRO A 948 1.78 27.87 -42.33
C PRO A 948 0.44 28.53 -41.87
N ALA A 949 0.59 29.58 -41.03
CA ALA A 949 -0.11 30.88 -41.07
C ALA A 949 -1.36 31.18 -40.18
N ARG A 950 -1.22 32.32 -39.44
CA ARG A 950 -2.15 33.47 -39.24
C ARG A 950 -3.65 33.21 -38.91
N GLY A 951 -4.28 33.81 -37.88
CA GLY A 951 -3.83 34.70 -36.78
C GLY A 951 -4.61 36.02 -36.64
N LYS A 952 -4.40 36.73 -35.50
CA LYS A 952 -4.84 38.09 -35.09
C LYS A 952 -6.25 38.33 -34.49
N ARG A 953 -6.23 38.90 -33.26
CA ARG A 953 -7.04 40.05 -32.74
C ARG A 953 -8.56 39.82 -32.46
N HIS A 954 -9.24 40.62 -31.62
CA HIS A 954 -8.86 41.81 -30.82
C HIS A 954 -9.61 41.88 -29.47
N ASP A 955 -9.23 42.84 -28.64
CA ASP A 955 -9.71 43.18 -27.29
C ASP A 955 -11.09 43.88 -27.26
N GLY A 956 -11.75 43.91 -26.10
CA GLY A 956 -12.97 44.70 -25.85
C GLY A 956 -13.39 44.80 -24.37
N LYS A 957 -13.42 46.02 -23.85
CA LYS A 957 -13.91 46.49 -22.52
C LYS A 957 -14.82 47.73 -22.77
N PRO A 958 -15.54 48.36 -21.81
CA PRO A 958 -15.91 47.97 -20.44
C PRO A 958 -17.41 48.30 -20.09
N GLU A 959 -17.76 48.23 -18.78
CA GLU A 959 -18.72 49.07 -17.99
C GLU A 959 -20.14 49.50 -18.47
N GLY A 960 -21.10 49.41 -17.53
CA GLY A 960 -22.01 50.55 -17.20
C GLY A 960 -23.53 50.34 -17.36
N GLY A 961 -24.31 50.61 -16.30
CA GLY A 961 -25.78 50.77 -16.38
C GLY A 961 -26.56 50.63 -15.06
N GLN A 962 -27.30 51.69 -14.64
CA GLN A 962 -28.18 51.71 -13.45
C GLN A 962 -29.59 52.21 -13.80
N ARG A 963 -30.62 51.73 -13.07
CA ARG A 963 -31.90 52.36 -12.64
C ARG A 963 -32.74 51.31 -11.88
N GLN A 964 -33.32 51.56 -10.69
CA GLN A 964 -34.47 52.42 -10.34
C GLN A 964 -35.81 51.90 -10.92
N ASP A 965 -36.96 51.87 -10.20
CA ASP A 965 -37.31 52.58 -8.95
C ASP A 965 -38.46 51.91 -8.13
N ARG A 966 -38.57 52.24 -6.82
CA ARG A 966 -39.74 52.12 -5.88
C ARG A 966 -40.35 50.71 -5.58
N HIS A 967 -40.91 50.43 -4.39
CA HIS A 967 -41.62 51.29 -3.43
C HIS A 967 -41.38 50.98 -1.92
N ASP A 968 -41.87 51.88 -1.06
CA ASP A 968 -41.82 51.92 0.41
C ASP A 968 -42.63 50.80 1.13
N ARG A 969 -42.66 50.62 2.47
CA ARG A 969 -42.56 51.62 3.57
C ARG A 969 -42.40 50.99 4.98
N HIS A 970 -41.42 51.48 5.78
CA HIS A 970 -41.39 51.60 7.26
C HIS A 970 -41.66 50.36 8.17
N ASP A 971 -41.30 50.33 9.46
CA ASP A 971 -40.93 51.42 10.39
C ASP A 971 -39.91 51.01 11.49
N ARG A 972 -39.20 52.00 12.06
CA ARG A 972 -38.40 52.04 13.33
C ARG A 972 -37.33 50.94 13.59
N GLY A 973 -36.13 51.23 14.11
CA GLY A 973 -35.51 52.52 14.46
C GLY A 973 -34.84 52.51 15.85
N GLY A 974 -33.51 52.38 15.93
CA GLY A 974 -32.76 52.44 17.20
C GLY A 974 -31.23 52.28 17.05
N LYS A 975 -30.49 53.33 17.41
CA LYS A 975 -29.03 53.34 17.69
C LYS A 975 -28.81 53.03 19.19
N PRO A 976 -27.63 52.57 19.68
CA PRO A 976 -26.35 53.26 19.48
C PRO A 976 -25.11 52.34 19.33
N ASN A 977 -23.93 52.89 19.62
CA ASN A 977 -22.61 52.44 19.18
C ASN A 977 -21.66 52.21 20.38
N ALA A 978 -20.57 51.48 20.13
CA ALA A 978 -19.29 51.53 20.85
C ALA A 978 -19.19 51.22 22.37
N ALA A 979 -18.63 50.03 22.64
CA ALA A 979 -17.37 49.82 23.37
C ALA A 979 -17.29 49.63 24.91
N LYS A 980 -16.38 48.71 25.25
CA LYS A 980 -15.54 48.56 26.46
C LYS A 980 -16.05 47.84 27.74
N PHE A 981 -15.15 46.98 28.20
CA PHE A 981 -14.69 46.70 29.59
C PHE A 981 -15.12 45.42 30.35
N GLU A 982 -14.07 44.67 30.70
CA GLU A 982 -13.81 43.86 31.91
C GLU A 982 -14.60 42.57 32.23
N ALA A 983 -13.90 41.70 32.96
CA ALA A 983 -14.28 40.32 33.26
C ALA A 983 -14.66 40.14 34.74
N ARG A 984 -15.64 39.26 35.01
CA ARG A 984 -16.03 38.79 36.36
C ARG A 984 -16.49 37.31 36.31
N PRO A 985 -16.63 36.62 37.47
CA PRO A 985 -16.18 35.23 37.62
C PRO A 985 -17.18 34.14 37.18
N PRO A 986 -16.71 32.87 37.04
CA PRO A 986 -17.57 31.75 36.68
C PRO A 986 -18.73 31.51 37.66
N ARG A 987 -19.90 31.16 37.12
CA ARG A 987 -21.07 30.71 37.89
C ARG A 987 -21.04 29.19 38.09
N LYS A 988 -21.53 28.74 39.24
CA LYS A 988 -21.76 27.33 39.55
C LYS A 988 -22.78 26.70 38.58
N GLU A 989 -22.58 25.43 38.29
CA GLU A 989 -23.53 24.59 37.56
C GLU A 989 -24.84 24.40 38.33
N LYS A 990 -25.91 24.05 37.62
CA LYS A 990 -27.19 23.64 38.22
C LYS A 990 -27.20 22.11 38.42
N PRO A 991 -27.85 21.58 39.47
CA PRO A 991 -28.09 20.15 39.59
C PRO A 991 -28.97 19.63 38.44
N ILE A 992 -28.75 18.37 38.07
CA ILE A 992 -29.49 17.67 37.01
C ILE A 992 -30.92 17.36 37.48
N ASP A 993 -31.88 17.47 36.56
CA ASP A 993 -33.28 17.12 36.76
C ASP A 993 -33.44 15.62 37.10
N PRO A 994 -34.04 15.24 38.25
CA PRO A 994 -34.13 13.85 38.69
C PRO A 994 -35.05 12.99 37.80
N ASP A 995 -35.96 13.57 37.02
CA ASP A 995 -36.82 12.81 36.10
C ASP A 995 -36.18 12.57 34.72
N SER A 996 -35.02 13.20 34.45
CA SER A 996 -34.22 13.01 33.25
C SER A 996 -33.90 11.54 32.95
N PRO A 997 -34.01 11.08 31.69
CA PRO A 997 -33.59 9.74 31.29
C PRO A 997 -32.15 9.41 31.71
N PHE A 998 -31.26 10.40 31.69
CA PHE A 998 -29.85 10.23 32.06
C PHE A 998 -29.64 10.00 33.57
N ALA A 999 -30.48 10.60 34.42
CA ALA A 999 -30.43 10.36 35.87
C ALA A 999 -30.85 8.93 36.21
N LYS A 1000 -31.90 8.42 35.56
CA LYS A 1000 -32.37 7.03 35.69
C LYS A 1000 -31.33 6.04 35.16
N LEU A 1001 -30.64 6.35 34.07
CA LEU A 1001 -29.56 5.53 33.51
C LEU A 1001 -28.31 5.52 34.42
N ALA A 1002 -27.99 6.63 35.09
CA ALA A 1002 -26.92 6.68 36.09
C ALA A 1002 -27.23 5.82 37.33
N ALA A 1003 -28.45 5.93 37.88
CA ALA A 1003 -28.88 5.11 39.02
C ALA A 1003 -28.84 3.60 38.72
N LEU A 1004 -29.25 3.20 37.52
CA LEU A 1004 -29.19 1.80 37.06
C LEU A 1004 -27.74 1.31 36.92
N LYS A 1005 -26.81 2.19 36.54
CA LYS A 1005 -25.37 1.91 36.44
C LYS A 1005 -24.66 1.81 37.81
N GLU A 1006 -25.22 2.41 38.88
CA GLU A 1006 -24.78 2.16 40.26
C GLU A 1006 -25.41 0.89 40.84
N GLN A 1007 -26.68 0.57 40.51
CA GLN A 1007 -27.31 -0.68 40.93
C GLN A 1007 -26.61 -1.92 40.34
N MET A 1008 -26.05 -1.82 39.12
CA MET A 1008 -25.21 -2.87 38.52
C MET A 1008 -23.75 -2.91 39.05
N LYS A 1009 -23.44 -2.19 40.14
CA LYS A 1009 -22.13 -2.18 40.81
C LYS A 1009 -22.19 -2.65 42.27
N LYS A 1010 -23.29 -3.27 42.68
CA LYS A 1010 -23.46 -4.01 43.93
C LYS A 1010 -23.90 -5.44 43.64
#